data_AF-C6HLE9-F1
#
_entry.id   AF-C6HLE9-F1
#
_cell.length_a   1.000
_cell.length_b   1.000
_cell.length_c   1.000
_cell.angle_alpha   90.00
_cell.angle_beta   90.00
_cell.angle_gamma   90.00
#
_symmetry.space_group_name_H-M   'P 1'
#
loop_
_entity.id
_entity.type
_entity.pdbx_description
1 polymer ?
#
loop_
_entity_poly.entity_id
_entity_poly.type
_entity_poly.pdbx_seq_one_letter_code
_entity_poly.pdbx_strand_id
1 'polypeptide(L)'
;MSFLGGPECSTAGNPLTQFTKHVQDDKSLQRDRLVGRGPGGMQEGMRSRGMMGSQDKMMDDFLQQRDQMPQGPAQPFAMEQMRRELENFQTAPPRTGSPGWAAEFDHGEQARTEAAFKPGMGRAFPGVPEFNSAEFALFRQHNRNGMQGTSSPATSSAPMVNAYQPQMMRYGGMNSGYMGMMSQPYGMSFQHHHPPQKSMQEDKGKGRMIELDDQNWEAQFAEIAASGQKDEDAEANAAIEAELNEVDRSVHTETDEFGHFEDIWKGIQTETAARRQLVNEDLNFDNMVLGDFGDWDHFDGALNTHPRDPMMGDYLFEEDNAFKSVNNPFEEGVRIMREGGNLSLAALAFEAAVQKDPKHIEAWTMLGSAQAQNEKESPAIRALEQALKIDPNNLDALMGLAVSYTNEGYDSTAYRTLERWLYNLGVSCINIGCYPEAAQHLLGALSMHKVVEDEGRERARDIVGDGVDEAQLEHMIHISQNQSTNLYDTLRRVFSQMGRRDLSDLVLYRCLACVLQTPGILAQTKIQPQQNWSKKYVCKEENNGFKKGQEPEMPSLTGAQIVARSLHGLGVNVIFGIVGIPVVEVAEEAINLGIRFIAFRNEQACSYAASVYGYMSGKPGVCLVVGGPGVLHGIAGIGNATVNAFPLLVLAGSAESHTITKGGFQEMDAISLLTPHTKLAVRPSSLESVNDAIRNAYRTCWYGRPGPTFIDLPADLIQGKTAAGFTLPPPKHTLVPSPPKSSGDPAVVSKVAQLLKSARAPLVVVGKGSAYARAESSIREFVERTGIPFLPTPMGKGVIPDSHPLNTSSARSTVLKHADVVLLFGARLNWILHFGETPRWSGSVKLIQVDINAQEIGHNAGVAELGIVGDINLVAQQLLSSLAGWQYKPASATSPDSYPSLLAASATKNENTSQKKALLPTQPKEFLTFQRAYHIIKTTLNSLSPPQEGNIVYVSEGANTMDISRSAFPLEHPRQRLDAGTNATMGVGLGYIVAAHAAYNIPSSPGSTHIHTPKKIVALEGDSAFGFSAMEVETLARHRIPALIFVMNNSGIYHGDTKTEDEWKNLQNETVNKANAKNGLRSTSLLYETRYEYLAAMCGGSGYFVRTEEELERATREGFLEDERVTIVNVIVEPGIGQSIQFGWQAAKDKTTEAKL
;
A
#
# COMPACT_ATOMS: atom_id res chain seq x y z
N MET A 1 -14.89 50.14 -9.49
CA MET A 1 -13.56 49.53 -9.26
C MET A 1 -13.76 48.38 -8.28
N SER A 2 -13.45 47.14 -8.68
CA SER A 2 -12.19 46.46 -8.34
C SER A 2 -12.04 46.10 -6.86
N PHE A 3 -12.55 44.93 -6.47
CA PHE A 3 -12.02 44.16 -5.33
C PHE A 3 -11.56 42.79 -5.80
N LEU A 4 -10.28 42.52 -5.57
CA LEU A 4 -9.66 41.18 -5.60
C LEU A 4 -9.31 40.84 -4.13
N GLY A 5 -9.36 39.58 -3.69
CA GLY A 5 -9.82 38.39 -4.40
C GLY A 5 -9.41 37.11 -3.68
N GLY A 6 -10.40 36.27 -3.36
CA GLY A 6 -10.23 34.92 -2.81
C GLY A 6 -10.80 34.74 -1.38
N PRO A 7 -10.94 33.48 -0.92
CA PRO A 7 -11.09 32.25 -1.71
C PRO A 7 -12.31 31.40 -1.26
N GLU A 8 -13.03 30.80 -2.22
CA GLU A 8 -13.98 29.73 -1.93
C GLU A 8 -13.80 28.54 -2.88
N CYS A 9 -14.08 27.35 -2.35
CA CYS A 9 -14.20 26.11 -3.10
C CYS A 9 -15.67 25.69 -3.11
N SER A 10 -16.23 25.32 -4.26
CA SER A 10 -17.00 24.05 -4.33
C SER A 10 -17.32 23.61 -5.78
N THR A 11 -17.86 22.41 -5.88
CA THR A 11 -18.24 21.67 -7.08
C THR A 11 -19.43 22.26 -7.84
N ALA A 12 -19.26 22.52 -9.15
CA ALA A 12 -20.28 22.27 -10.19
C ALA A 12 -19.70 22.56 -11.59
N GLY A 13 -19.44 21.53 -12.41
CA GLY A 13 -18.98 21.74 -13.79
C GLY A 13 -18.55 20.45 -14.49
N ASN A 14 -19.31 20.03 -15.52
CA ASN A 14 -19.06 18.81 -16.28
C ASN A 14 -17.64 18.80 -16.92
N PRO A 15 -16.77 17.81 -16.61
CA PRO A 15 -15.39 17.76 -17.12
C PRO A 15 -15.26 17.77 -18.65
N LEU A 16 -16.19 17.15 -19.37
CA LEU A 16 -16.19 17.13 -20.84
C LEU A 16 -16.31 18.54 -21.43
N THR A 17 -16.99 19.46 -20.74
CA THR A 17 -17.15 20.85 -21.17
C THR A 17 -15.84 21.65 -21.02
N GLN A 18 -15.04 21.39 -19.98
CA GLN A 18 -13.71 21.99 -19.84
C GLN A 18 -12.71 21.40 -20.85
N PHE A 19 -12.74 20.08 -21.06
CA PHE A 19 -11.88 19.42 -22.05
C PHE A 19 -12.14 19.93 -23.48
N THR A 20 -13.42 20.09 -23.85
CA THR A 20 -13.83 20.67 -25.15
C THR A 20 -13.35 22.11 -25.32
N LYS A 21 -13.25 22.88 -24.24
CA LYS A 21 -12.78 24.28 -24.28
C LYS A 21 -11.26 24.35 -24.47
N HIS A 22 -10.49 23.56 -23.71
CA HIS A 22 -9.02 23.53 -23.86
C HIS A 22 -8.55 23.04 -25.24
N VAL A 23 -9.26 22.08 -25.86
CA VAL A 23 -8.93 21.55 -27.20
C VAL A 23 -9.25 22.55 -28.34
N GLN A 24 -10.03 23.61 -28.10
CA GLN A 24 -10.33 24.64 -29.13
C GLN A 24 -9.37 25.84 -29.09
N ASP A 25 -8.75 26.12 -27.95
CA ASP A 25 -7.85 27.28 -27.77
C ASP A 25 -6.35 26.94 -27.84
N ASP A 26 -5.94 25.67 -27.71
CA ASP A 26 -4.55 25.29 -28.00
C ASP A 26 -4.26 25.33 -29.50
N LYS A 27 -3.44 26.30 -29.90
CA LYS A 27 -2.96 26.51 -31.29
C LYS A 27 -1.44 26.41 -31.40
N SER A 28 -0.78 25.82 -30.40
CA SER A 28 0.68 25.65 -30.33
C SER A 28 1.27 24.91 -31.54
N LEU A 29 0.50 24.01 -32.17
CA LEU A 29 0.90 23.25 -33.36
C LEU A 29 0.52 23.90 -34.71
N GLN A 30 0.00 25.14 -34.74
CA GLN A 30 -0.36 25.83 -35.98
C GLN A 30 0.29 27.21 -36.16
N ARG A 31 1.55 27.38 -35.73
CA ARG A 31 2.28 28.62 -36.04
C ARG A 31 3.82 28.56 -35.95
N ASP A 32 4.49 27.87 -36.90
CA ASP A 32 5.53 28.56 -37.70
C ASP A 32 5.97 27.85 -39.01
N ARG A 33 5.14 27.89 -40.06
CA ARG A 33 5.59 27.74 -41.46
C ARG A 33 4.65 28.51 -42.41
N LEU A 34 4.74 29.85 -42.39
CA LEU A 34 4.40 30.79 -43.49
C LEU A 34 4.30 32.25 -42.97
N VAL A 35 5.41 32.99 -42.97
CA VAL A 35 5.40 34.46 -42.87
C VAL A 35 6.17 35.04 -44.05
N GLY A 36 5.44 35.34 -45.13
CA GLY A 36 5.97 36.01 -46.31
C GLY A 36 6.07 37.53 -46.11
N ARG A 37 7.24 38.07 -46.44
CA ARG A 37 7.61 39.49 -46.68
C ARG A 37 6.50 40.56 -46.66
N GLY A 38 6.78 41.68 -46.00
CA GLY A 38 6.11 42.96 -46.27
C GLY A 38 6.38 43.52 -47.69
N PRO A 39 5.64 44.56 -48.12
CA PRO A 39 5.53 44.92 -49.54
C PRO A 39 6.62 45.88 -50.06
N GLY A 40 7.10 45.64 -51.29
CA GLY A 40 7.88 46.59 -52.10
C GLY A 40 9.10 45.98 -52.80
N GLY A 41 9.31 46.32 -54.08
CA GLY A 41 10.51 45.96 -54.86
C GLY A 41 10.22 45.15 -56.15
N MET A 42 10.87 45.55 -57.26
CA MET A 42 10.66 45.00 -58.62
C MET A 42 11.77 44.02 -59.07
N GLN A 43 11.48 43.31 -60.16
CA GLN A 43 12.39 42.76 -61.20
C GLN A 43 13.31 41.54 -60.93
N GLU A 44 13.24 40.61 -61.90
CA GLU A 44 14.32 39.82 -62.57
C GLU A 44 15.27 38.90 -61.76
N GLY A 45 15.79 37.79 -62.29
CA GLY A 45 15.46 37.12 -63.57
C GLY A 45 16.40 35.95 -63.98
N MET A 46 15.80 34.83 -64.43
CA MET A 46 16.29 33.85 -65.44
C MET A 46 17.57 32.98 -65.27
N ARG A 47 17.36 31.64 -65.45
CA ARG A 47 18.13 30.66 -66.29
C ARG A 47 19.50 30.11 -65.80
N SER A 48 19.98 28.91 -66.18
CA SER A 48 19.36 27.69 -66.78
C SER A 48 20.33 26.48 -66.97
N ARG A 49 19.79 25.23 -67.01
CA ARG A 49 20.34 23.96 -67.59
C ARG A 49 21.58 23.31 -66.92
N GLY A 50 21.76 21.97 -66.97
CA GLY A 50 20.86 20.88 -67.41
C GLY A 50 21.55 19.51 -67.72
N MET A 51 20.73 18.48 -68.01
CA MET A 51 21.06 17.09 -68.46
C MET A 51 21.61 16.08 -67.41
N MET A 52 21.51 14.73 -67.57
CA MET A 52 20.50 13.80 -68.15
C MET A 52 20.95 12.33 -67.92
N GLY A 53 20.07 11.37 -67.56
CA GLY A 53 20.44 9.93 -67.53
C GLY A 53 19.42 8.98 -66.86
N SER A 54 19.19 7.82 -67.47
CA SER A 54 18.21 6.76 -67.14
C SER A 54 18.89 5.44 -66.72
N GLN A 55 18.23 4.34 -66.30
CA GLN A 55 17.02 4.03 -65.51
C GLN A 55 16.92 2.47 -65.40
N ASP A 56 16.22 1.93 -64.39
CA ASP A 56 15.66 0.57 -64.22
C ASP A 56 16.32 -0.67 -64.87
N LYS A 57 16.82 -1.62 -64.04
CA LYS A 57 17.00 -3.04 -64.45
C LYS A 57 17.14 -4.13 -63.36
N MET A 58 16.57 -3.97 -62.16
CA MET A 58 16.63 -4.99 -61.08
C MET A 58 15.28 -5.33 -60.42
N MET A 59 14.14 -5.04 -61.09
CA MET A 59 12.80 -5.36 -60.56
C MET A 59 12.13 -6.59 -61.20
N ASP A 60 12.70 -7.15 -62.27
CA ASP A 60 12.14 -8.34 -62.93
C ASP A 60 12.54 -9.66 -62.24
N ASP A 61 13.75 -9.75 -61.69
CA ASP A 61 14.33 -11.01 -61.19
C ASP A 61 13.70 -11.53 -59.86
N PHE A 62 12.96 -10.70 -59.12
CA PHE A 62 12.37 -11.12 -57.84
C PHE A 62 10.98 -11.77 -57.95
N LEU A 63 10.35 -11.74 -59.14
CA LEU A 63 8.97 -12.19 -59.32
C LEU A 63 8.81 -13.70 -59.65
N GLN A 64 9.88 -14.49 -59.62
CA GLN A 64 9.82 -15.93 -59.95
C GLN A 64 10.67 -16.83 -59.03
N GLN A 65 10.08 -17.29 -57.91
CA GLN A 65 10.04 -18.72 -57.52
C GLN A 65 9.36 -18.95 -56.16
N ARG A 66 8.74 -20.13 -55.99
CA ARG A 66 8.31 -20.67 -54.69
C ARG A 66 8.25 -22.21 -54.72
N ASP A 67 8.17 -22.77 -53.51
CA ASP A 67 7.76 -24.14 -53.14
C ASP A 67 8.69 -25.33 -53.48
N GLN A 68 9.44 -25.81 -52.47
CA GLN A 68 9.32 -27.19 -51.93
C GLN A 68 10.15 -27.43 -50.64
N MET A 69 9.80 -28.50 -49.91
CA MET A 69 10.42 -29.09 -48.69
C MET A 69 10.54 -30.62 -48.94
N PRO A 70 11.30 -31.49 -48.18
CA PRO A 70 11.42 -31.50 -46.69
C PRO A 70 12.68 -32.16 -46.02
N GLN A 71 12.63 -32.29 -44.67
CA GLN A 71 13.41 -33.17 -43.74
C GLN A 71 14.87 -32.78 -43.33
N GLY A 72 15.33 -33.30 -42.15
CA GLY A 72 16.59 -32.95 -41.44
C GLY A 72 17.40 -34.19 -40.97
N PRO A 73 18.19 -34.21 -39.86
CA PRO A 73 18.35 -33.20 -38.77
C PRO A 73 19.80 -32.90 -38.24
N ALA A 74 19.92 -31.80 -37.46
CA ALA A 74 20.81 -31.55 -36.29
C ALA A 74 22.38 -31.41 -36.34
N GLN A 75 22.86 -30.17 -36.09
CA GLN A 75 24.05 -29.73 -35.29
C GLN A 75 25.50 -29.96 -35.84
N PRO A 76 26.55 -29.19 -35.40
CA PRO A 76 26.60 -27.85 -34.76
C PRO A 76 27.67 -26.85 -35.34
N PHE A 77 27.52 -25.55 -35.00
CA PHE A 77 28.51 -24.43 -34.91
C PHE A 77 29.86 -24.42 -35.68
N ALA A 78 30.11 -23.31 -36.41
CA ALA A 78 31.45 -22.74 -36.65
C ALA A 78 31.41 -21.19 -36.89
N MET A 79 32.20 -20.40 -36.16
CA MET A 79 32.35 -18.94 -36.38
C MET A 79 33.62 -18.60 -37.17
N GLU A 80 33.58 -18.72 -38.49
CA GLU A 80 34.74 -18.41 -39.36
C GLU A 80 34.63 -17.02 -40.01
N GLN A 81 33.42 -16.62 -40.43
CA GLN A 81 33.21 -15.47 -41.33
C GLN A 81 33.42 -14.11 -40.64
N MET A 82 32.97 -13.95 -39.40
CA MET A 82 33.10 -12.71 -38.61
C MET A 82 34.56 -12.36 -38.27
N ARG A 83 35.49 -13.30 -38.40
CA ARG A 83 36.91 -13.12 -38.05
C ARG A 83 37.70 -12.36 -39.11
N ARG A 84 37.29 -12.41 -40.39
CA ARG A 84 37.99 -11.78 -41.51
C ARG A 84 37.70 -10.29 -41.69
N GLU A 85 36.59 -9.80 -41.14
CA GLU A 85 36.22 -8.37 -41.26
C GLU A 85 36.96 -7.49 -40.23
N LEU A 86 37.42 -8.07 -39.11
CA LEU A 86 38.15 -7.33 -38.07
C LEU A 86 39.60 -6.98 -38.44
N GLU A 87 40.25 -7.71 -39.35
CA GLU A 87 41.69 -7.53 -39.63
C GLU A 87 42.01 -6.31 -40.52
N ASN A 88 41.02 -5.76 -41.23
CA ASN A 88 41.22 -4.67 -42.19
C ASN A 88 41.17 -3.24 -41.58
N PHE A 89 41.00 -3.08 -40.26
CA PHE A 89 40.71 -1.77 -39.63
C PHE A 89 41.81 -1.18 -38.74
N GLN A 90 43.05 -1.69 -38.79
CA GLN A 90 44.16 -1.16 -37.99
C GLN A 90 45.39 -0.75 -38.81
N THR A 91 45.46 0.52 -39.25
CA THR A 91 46.75 1.23 -39.42
C THR A 91 46.62 2.77 -39.50
N ALA A 92 47.53 3.45 -38.77
CA ALA A 92 47.92 4.86 -38.86
C ALA A 92 47.01 6.01 -38.30
N PRO A 93 47.58 7.13 -37.77
CA PRO A 93 46.85 8.21 -37.09
C PRO A 93 47.24 9.64 -37.62
N PRO A 94 47.13 10.77 -36.87
CA PRO A 94 45.89 11.55 -36.67
C PRO A 94 46.04 13.07 -36.98
N ARG A 95 44.93 13.79 -37.26
CA ARG A 95 44.85 15.27 -37.04
C ARG A 95 43.43 15.88 -37.05
N THR A 96 43.06 16.47 -35.90
CA THR A 96 42.30 17.74 -35.70
C THR A 96 41.23 18.22 -36.69
N GLY A 97 39.97 18.35 -36.22
CA GLY A 97 38.96 19.25 -36.83
C GLY A 97 37.50 18.87 -36.52
N SER A 98 36.74 19.79 -35.91
CA SER A 98 35.26 19.76 -35.78
C SER A 98 34.62 20.54 -36.95
N PRO A 99 33.27 20.55 -37.21
CA PRO A 99 32.17 20.30 -36.28
C PRO A 99 30.92 19.56 -36.82
N GLY A 100 29.86 19.49 -36.00
CA GLY A 100 28.47 19.61 -36.49
C GLY A 100 27.59 18.37 -36.42
N TRP A 101 26.89 18.17 -35.29
CA TRP A 101 25.69 17.32 -35.22
C TRP A 101 24.48 18.13 -34.76
N ALA A 102 24.03 19.01 -35.65
CA ALA A 102 22.88 19.91 -35.49
C ALA A 102 22.39 20.37 -36.89
N ALA A 103 21.99 19.42 -37.75
CA ALA A 103 21.65 19.70 -39.15
C ALA A 103 20.57 18.80 -39.81
N GLU A 104 20.12 17.71 -39.17
CA GLU A 104 19.22 16.73 -39.81
C GLU A 104 17.79 16.73 -39.24
N PHE A 105 17.25 17.91 -38.92
CA PHE A 105 15.82 18.11 -38.68
C PHE A 105 15.34 19.46 -39.26
N ASP A 106 14.93 19.44 -40.54
CA ASP A 106 13.91 20.37 -41.05
C ASP A 106 13.04 19.64 -42.11
N HIS A 107 11.77 20.05 -42.24
CA HIS A 107 10.70 19.18 -42.72
C HIS A 107 10.52 19.17 -44.25
N GLY A 108 10.41 17.97 -44.84
CA GLY A 108 10.14 17.77 -46.28
C GLY A 108 9.11 16.70 -46.68
N GLU A 109 8.66 15.82 -45.76
CA GLU A 109 7.88 14.62 -46.16
C GLU A 109 6.35 14.78 -46.24
N GLN A 110 5.78 15.95 -45.92
CA GLN A 110 4.34 16.20 -46.06
C GLN A 110 3.87 16.41 -47.52
N ALA A 111 4.76 16.31 -48.51
CA ALA A 111 4.46 16.51 -49.93
C ALA A 111 4.38 15.21 -50.77
N ARG A 112 4.41 14.02 -50.15
CA ARG A 112 4.38 12.72 -50.86
C ARG A 112 3.11 11.88 -50.65
N THR A 113 2.28 12.20 -49.66
CA THR A 113 1.04 11.45 -49.34
C THR A 113 -0.18 11.89 -50.15
N GLU A 114 -0.20 13.09 -50.73
CA GLU A 114 -1.34 13.59 -51.53
C GLU A 114 -1.36 13.13 -53.01
N ALA A 115 -0.32 12.43 -53.48
CA ALA A 115 -0.17 12.05 -54.89
C ALA A 115 -0.78 10.67 -55.27
N ALA A 116 -1.25 9.88 -54.29
CA ALA A 116 -1.56 8.46 -54.51
C ALA A 116 -3.02 8.14 -54.91
N PHE A 117 -3.96 9.11 -54.85
CA PHE A 117 -5.40 8.85 -55.03
C PHE A 117 -6.05 9.65 -56.18
N LYS A 118 -5.84 9.20 -57.43
CA LYS A 118 -6.77 9.45 -58.56
C LYS A 118 -6.88 8.19 -59.45
N PRO A 119 -8.08 7.67 -59.74
CA PRO A 119 -8.27 6.39 -60.44
C PRO A 119 -8.36 6.51 -61.96
N GLY A 120 -8.03 5.42 -62.68
CA GLY A 120 -8.16 5.31 -64.14
C GLY A 120 -8.32 3.86 -64.65
N MET A 121 -9.54 3.52 -65.08
CA MET A 121 -9.97 2.37 -65.91
C MET A 121 -9.10 1.08 -66.01
N GLY A 122 -9.59 -0.01 -65.41
CA GLY A 122 -10.44 -0.93 -66.19
C GLY A 122 -9.95 -2.34 -66.54
N ARG A 123 -10.21 -3.32 -65.65
CA ARG A 123 -10.90 -4.61 -65.94
C ARG A 123 -11.25 -5.31 -64.61
N ALA A 124 -12.22 -6.23 -64.61
CA ALA A 124 -12.89 -6.70 -63.38
C ALA A 124 -13.26 -8.20 -63.42
N PHE A 125 -13.47 -8.80 -62.24
CA PHE A 125 -14.52 -9.78 -61.89
C PHE A 125 -14.54 -10.00 -60.34
N PRO A 126 -15.56 -10.64 -59.72
CA PRO A 126 -16.27 -9.99 -58.60
C PRO A 126 -16.23 -10.76 -57.25
N GLY A 127 -16.62 -10.11 -56.13
CA GLY A 127 -16.88 -10.85 -54.88
C GLY A 127 -17.33 -10.12 -53.61
N VAL A 128 -17.02 -8.82 -53.40
CA VAL A 128 -17.32 -8.11 -52.13
C VAL A 128 -17.73 -6.65 -52.41
N PRO A 129 -18.70 -6.05 -51.67
CA PRO A 129 -18.99 -4.62 -51.75
C PRO A 129 -18.07 -3.80 -50.83
N GLU A 130 -17.30 -2.87 -51.40
CA GLU A 130 -16.48 -1.90 -50.65
C GLU A 130 -17.08 -0.48 -50.69
N PHE A 131 -16.89 0.25 -49.59
CA PHE A 131 -17.45 1.57 -49.31
C PHE A 131 -16.58 2.69 -49.92
N ASN A 132 -17.18 3.75 -50.46
CA ASN A 132 -16.53 4.71 -51.36
C ASN A 132 -16.51 6.14 -50.81
N SER A 133 -15.40 6.87 -51.07
CA SER A 133 -15.19 8.27 -50.68
C SER A 133 -16.32 9.27 -51.01
N ALA A 134 -17.15 8.98 -52.03
CA ALA A 134 -18.34 9.78 -52.34
C ALA A 134 -19.44 9.68 -51.25
N GLU A 135 -19.60 8.51 -50.63
CA GLU A 135 -20.54 8.29 -49.52
C GLU A 135 -20.06 9.04 -48.27
N PHE A 136 -18.75 9.07 -48.04
CA PHE A 136 -18.12 9.86 -46.96
C PHE A 136 -18.21 11.39 -47.19
N ALA A 137 -18.36 11.84 -48.44
CA ALA A 137 -18.66 13.24 -48.75
C ALA A 137 -20.11 13.60 -48.41
N LEU A 138 -21.07 12.76 -48.82
CA LEU A 138 -22.50 12.92 -48.48
C LEU A 138 -22.75 12.89 -46.97
N PHE A 139 -22.07 12.00 -46.24
CA PHE A 139 -22.15 11.93 -44.78
C PHE A 139 -21.72 13.24 -44.09
N ARG A 140 -20.63 13.87 -44.55
CA ARG A 140 -20.14 15.13 -43.98
C ARG A 140 -21.02 16.35 -44.26
N GLN A 141 -21.87 16.31 -45.29
CA GLN A 141 -22.71 17.46 -45.64
C GLN A 141 -24.01 17.53 -44.80
N HIS A 142 -24.36 16.47 -44.07
CA HIS A 142 -25.67 16.36 -43.42
C HIS A 142 -25.72 16.80 -41.93
N ASN A 143 -24.61 17.27 -41.35
CA ASN A 143 -24.56 17.54 -39.90
C ASN A 143 -23.85 18.85 -39.52
N ARG A 144 -24.45 19.99 -39.91
CA ARG A 144 -24.08 21.32 -39.38
C ARG A 144 -25.20 22.37 -39.50
N ASN A 145 -26.22 22.26 -38.63
CA ASN A 145 -26.92 23.37 -37.95
C ASN A 145 -28.24 22.88 -37.32
N GLY A 146 -28.32 22.90 -35.98
CA GLY A 146 -29.50 22.51 -35.20
C GLY A 146 -29.10 22.30 -33.74
N MET A 147 -29.70 23.04 -32.81
CA MET A 147 -29.21 23.16 -31.43
C MET A 147 -30.28 22.73 -30.42
N GLN A 148 -30.01 21.62 -29.72
CA GLN A 148 -30.64 21.08 -28.50
C GLN A 148 -32.19 20.92 -28.46
N GLY A 149 -32.68 19.71 -28.12
CA GLY A 149 -34.13 19.48 -27.96
C GLY A 149 -34.62 18.05 -27.69
N THR A 150 -34.02 17.34 -26.71
CA THR A 150 -34.58 16.22 -25.90
C THR A 150 -35.49 15.10 -26.48
N SER A 151 -35.19 13.87 -26.05
CA SER A 151 -36.11 12.72 -25.78
C SER A 151 -36.87 11.99 -26.92
N SER A 152 -36.67 10.66 -26.92
CA SER A 152 -37.51 9.54 -27.44
C SER A 152 -39.01 9.63 -27.02
N PRO A 153 -39.97 8.87 -27.62
CA PRO A 153 -39.76 7.52 -28.19
C PRO A 153 -40.61 7.02 -29.40
N ALA A 154 -40.13 5.91 -29.97
CA ALA A 154 -40.83 4.70 -30.44
C ALA A 154 -42.15 4.76 -31.29
N THR A 155 -41.99 4.34 -32.56
CA THR A 155 -42.78 3.30 -33.27
C THR A 155 -44.26 3.48 -33.68
N SER A 156 -44.46 3.54 -35.01
CA SER A 156 -45.25 2.59 -35.85
C SER A 156 -46.51 3.09 -36.62
N SER A 157 -46.75 2.42 -37.77
CA SER A 157 -47.99 2.39 -38.60
C SER A 157 -48.53 3.69 -39.26
N ALA A 158 -48.01 3.92 -40.46
CA ALA A 158 -48.65 4.52 -41.65
C ALA A 158 -50.05 3.94 -42.04
N PRO A 159 -50.78 4.46 -43.07
CA PRO A 159 -50.82 5.85 -43.64
C PRO A 159 -52.22 6.33 -44.18
N MET A 160 -52.27 7.59 -44.69
CA MET A 160 -53.35 8.21 -45.53
C MET A 160 -54.70 8.49 -44.80
N VAL A 161 -55.63 9.37 -45.26
CA VAL A 161 -55.86 10.04 -46.57
C VAL A 161 -56.30 11.52 -46.40
N ASN A 162 -56.11 12.33 -47.45
CA ASN A 162 -56.77 13.62 -47.79
C ASN A 162 -58.32 13.64 -47.67
N ALA A 163 -59.08 14.76 -47.66
CA ALA A 163 -58.84 16.23 -47.55
C ALA A 163 -60.20 17.01 -47.49
N TYR A 164 -60.19 18.34 -47.75
CA TYR A 164 -61.28 19.34 -47.93
C TYR A 164 -61.92 19.97 -46.67
N GLN A 165 -61.72 21.27 -46.35
CA GLN A 165 -62.32 22.53 -46.89
C GLN A 165 -63.80 22.81 -46.46
N PRO A 166 -64.29 24.08 -46.39
CA PRO A 166 -64.54 24.68 -45.07
C PRO A 166 -65.87 25.45 -44.85
N GLN A 167 -66.00 26.02 -43.64
CA GLN A 167 -66.61 27.34 -43.30
C GLN A 167 -68.04 27.39 -42.66
N MET A 168 -68.20 28.40 -41.79
CA MET A 168 -69.44 29.02 -41.22
C MET A 168 -70.14 28.49 -39.92
N MET A 169 -69.97 29.29 -38.86
CA MET A 169 -71.02 29.91 -38.00
C MET A 169 -71.80 29.16 -36.88
N ARG A 170 -71.76 29.82 -35.70
CA ARG A 170 -72.83 30.14 -34.71
C ARG A 170 -73.23 29.20 -33.54
N TYR A 171 -73.11 29.79 -32.34
CA TYR A 171 -74.06 29.82 -31.18
C TYR A 171 -74.36 28.54 -30.35
N GLY A 172 -73.78 28.50 -29.13
CA GLY A 172 -74.47 28.77 -27.85
C GLY A 172 -75.42 27.72 -27.22
N GLY A 173 -75.50 27.67 -25.88
CA GLY A 173 -76.65 27.06 -25.16
C GLY A 173 -76.38 26.19 -23.92
N MET A 174 -76.36 26.82 -22.74
CA MET A 174 -76.98 26.41 -21.46
C MET A 174 -77.45 24.94 -21.20
N ASN A 175 -76.86 24.32 -20.16
CA ASN A 175 -77.49 24.01 -18.85
C ASN A 175 -78.34 22.70 -18.55
N SER A 176 -78.18 22.21 -17.31
CA SER A 176 -79.07 21.40 -16.42
C SER A 176 -79.50 19.93 -16.67
N GLY A 177 -79.45 19.14 -15.57
CA GLY A 177 -80.33 17.97 -15.27
C GLY A 177 -79.62 16.85 -14.44
N TYR A 178 -79.76 16.66 -13.12
CA TYR A 178 -80.90 16.21 -12.26
C TYR A 178 -81.40 14.77 -12.55
N MET A 179 -81.74 13.86 -11.59
CA MET A 179 -81.81 13.80 -10.09
C MET A 179 -81.07 12.51 -9.59
N GLY A 180 -81.03 11.99 -8.34
CA GLY A 180 -81.61 12.23 -6.98
C GLY A 180 -81.49 10.93 -6.12
N MET A 181 -81.94 10.78 -4.85
CA MET A 181 -82.36 11.69 -3.76
C MET A 181 -82.54 10.90 -2.42
N MET A 182 -81.89 11.32 -1.30
CA MET A 182 -82.24 11.07 0.13
C MET A 182 -82.23 9.62 0.72
N SER A 183 -81.98 9.36 2.03
CA SER A 183 -81.60 10.21 3.20
C SER A 183 -80.88 9.45 4.34
N GLN A 184 -79.92 10.16 4.98
CA GLN A 184 -79.53 10.29 6.43
C GLN A 184 -80.32 9.50 7.53
N PRO A 185 -79.76 9.25 8.76
CA PRO A 185 -78.88 10.20 9.48
C PRO A 185 -77.69 9.72 10.36
N TYR A 186 -76.74 10.66 10.56
CA TYR A 186 -75.67 10.76 11.60
C TYR A 186 -74.61 9.62 11.72
N GLY A 187 -73.29 9.92 11.76
CA GLY A 187 -72.63 11.24 11.63
C GLY A 187 -71.09 11.20 11.76
N MET A 188 -70.46 12.36 11.58
CA MET A 188 -69.03 12.69 11.82
C MET A 188 -67.96 11.94 10.99
N SER A 189 -67.80 12.41 9.75
CA SER A 189 -66.54 12.83 9.07
C SER A 189 -65.16 12.57 9.74
N PHE A 190 -64.06 12.35 8.99
CA PHE A 190 -63.85 12.44 7.53
C PHE A 190 -62.83 11.37 7.02
N GLN A 191 -62.53 11.37 5.72
CA GLN A 191 -62.03 10.22 4.97
C GLN A 191 -60.92 10.63 3.97
N HIS A 192 -59.83 9.86 3.86
CA HIS A 192 -58.90 9.92 2.72
C HIS A 192 -59.61 9.56 1.40
N HIS A 193 -59.01 9.85 0.23
CA HIS A 193 -58.82 8.86 -0.85
C HIS A 193 -57.84 9.34 -1.96
N HIS A 194 -57.14 8.37 -2.57
CA HIS A 194 -56.31 8.46 -3.79
C HIS A 194 -57.18 8.18 -5.08
N PRO A 195 -56.66 7.87 -6.31
CA PRO A 195 -55.40 8.19 -7.04
C PRO A 195 -55.64 8.83 -8.48
N PRO A 196 -55.21 8.28 -9.67
CA PRO A 196 -53.96 8.68 -10.37
C PRO A 196 -54.03 9.06 -11.88
N GLN A 197 -52.97 9.72 -12.39
CA GLN A 197 -52.45 9.79 -13.80
C GLN A 197 -53.39 10.36 -14.91
N LYS A 198 -52.92 11.05 -15.98
CA LYS A 198 -51.56 11.25 -16.55
C LYS A 198 -51.46 12.53 -17.44
N SER A 199 -50.31 13.22 -17.39
CA SER A 199 -49.65 14.06 -18.45
C SER A 199 -50.43 15.08 -19.32
N MET A 200 -50.00 16.35 -19.29
CA MET A 200 -50.03 17.32 -20.41
C MET A 200 -48.82 18.31 -20.34
N GLN A 201 -48.66 19.20 -21.33
CA GLN A 201 -47.45 20.00 -21.60
C GLN A 201 -47.77 21.49 -21.90
N GLU A 202 -46.73 22.35 -21.96
CA GLU A 202 -46.66 23.76 -22.44
C GLU A 202 -46.76 24.93 -21.43
N ASP A 203 -45.58 25.35 -20.93
CA ASP A 203 -44.95 26.67 -21.15
C ASP A 203 -45.80 27.97 -21.20
N LYS A 204 -45.62 28.87 -20.20
CA LYS A 204 -45.09 30.25 -20.40
C LYS A 204 -44.89 31.05 -19.10
N GLY A 205 -43.80 31.83 -19.02
CA GLY A 205 -43.56 32.76 -17.89
C GLY A 205 -42.26 33.59 -17.98
N LYS A 206 -42.11 34.47 -19.00
CA LYS A 206 -40.89 35.30 -19.15
C LYS A 206 -40.92 36.58 -18.30
N GLY A 207 -39.99 36.70 -17.34
CA GLY A 207 -39.63 37.96 -16.69
C GLY A 207 -38.77 38.86 -17.58
N ARG A 208 -38.71 40.17 -17.27
CA ARG A 208 -37.91 41.16 -18.02
C ARG A 208 -36.44 41.10 -17.64
N MET A 209 -35.57 41.18 -18.66
CA MET A 209 -34.19 41.62 -18.48
C MET A 209 -34.19 43.16 -18.38
N ILE A 210 -33.44 43.72 -17.43
CA ILE A 210 -33.16 45.16 -17.33
C ILE A 210 -31.66 45.31 -17.55
N GLU A 211 -31.26 46.10 -18.55
CA GLU A 211 -29.86 46.46 -18.75
C GLU A 211 -29.47 47.54 -17.72
N LEU A 212 -28.42 47.27 -16.95
CA LEU A 212 -27.90 48.19 -15.93
C LEU A 212 -26.81 49.08 -16.55
N ASP A 213 -26.69 50.31 -16.06
CA ASP A 213 -25.66 51.27 -16.50
C ASP A 213 -24.40 51.13 -15.64
N ASP A 214 -23.27 50.84 -16.28
CA ASP A 214 -21.94 50.73 -15.64
C ASP A 214 -21.57 51.95 -14.78
N GLN A 215 -22.15 53.13 -15.04
CA GLN A 215 -21.84 54.35 -14.29
C GLN A 215 -22.63 54.52 -12.98
N ASN A 216 -23.71 53.75 -12.73
CA ASN A 216 -24.59 54.00 -11.57
C ASN A 216 -25.17 52.74 -10.89
N TRP A 217 -24.60 51.55 -11.18
CA TRP A 217 -25.10 50.25 -10.71
C TRP A 217 -25.28 50.12 -9.18
N GLU A 218 -24.41 50.73 -8.37
CA GLU A 218 -24.46 50.64 -6.89
C GLU A 218 -25.77 51.21 -6.32
N ALA A 219 -26.33 52.27 -6.93
CA ALA A 219 -27.59 52.86 -6.51
C ALA A 219 -28.80 51.95 -6.87
N GLN A 220 -28.74 51.26 -8.00
CA GLN A 220 -29.81 50.37 -8.47
C GLN A 220 -29.88 49.08 -7.63
N PHE A 221 -28.74 48.56 -7.18
CA PHE A 221 -28.72 47.47 -6.19
C PHE A 221 -29.24 47.90 -4.82
N ALA A 222 -29.02 49.14 -4.39
CA ALA A 222 -29.55 49.66 -3.13
C ALA A 222 -31.09 49.76 -3.11
N GLU A 223 -31.73 50.12 -4.23
CA GLU A 223 -33.19 50.10 -4.34
C GLU A 223 -33.76 48.67 -4.31
N ILE A 224 -33.15 47.73 -5.05
CA ILE A 224 -33.60 46.32 -5.07
C ILE A 224 -33.46 45.67 -3.68
N ALA A 225 -32.40 46.00 -2.93
CA ALA A 225 -32.22 45.53 -1.56
C ALA A 225 -33.18 46.18 -0.54
N ALA A 226 -33.84 47.30 -0.89
CA ALA A 226 -34.82 47.99 -0.06
C ALA A 226 -36.27 47.49 -0.30
N SER A 227 -36.58 46.98 -1.50
CA SER A 227 -37.89 46.38 -1.82
C SER A 227 -37.95 44.91 -1.38
N GLY A 228 -38.06 44.66 -0.07
CA GLY A 228 -38.04 43.31 0.48
C GLY A 228 -39.33 42.51 0.26
N GLN A 229 -39.19 41.24 -0.15
CA GLN A 229 -40.11 40.15 0.20
C GLN A 229 -39.46 39.40 1.37
N LYS A 230 -40.10 39.38 2.54
CA LYS A 230 -39.55 38.77 3.76
C LYS A 230 -40.48 37.79 4.47
N ASP A 231 -41.72 37.67 3.98
CA ASP A 231 -42.78 36.90 4.61
C ASP A 231 -43.10 35.60 3.84
N GLU A 232 -42.87 35.55 2.52
CA GLU A 232 -43.19 34.38 1.67
C GLU A 232 -42.20 33.20 1.87
N ASP A 233 -40.90 33.46 2.04
CA ASP A 233 -39.91 32.42 2.34
C ASP A 233 -40.13 31.76 3.72
N ALA A 234 -40.74 32.47 4.67
CA ALA A 234 -41.01 31.93 6.00
C ALA A 234 -42.13 30.89 5.98
N GLU A 235 -43.20 31.15 5.22
CA GLU A 235 -44.34 30.24 5.07
C GLU A 235 -43.95 28.98 4.27
N ALA A 236 -43.12 29.12 3.24
CA ALA A 236 -42.58 27.98 2.48
C ALA A 236 -41.70 27.05 3.34
N ASN A 237 -40.80 27.59 4.16
CA ASN A 237 -39.96 26.77 5.04
C ASN A 237 -40.78 26.12 6.19
N ALA A 238 -41.78 26.82 6.74
CA ALA A 238 -42.68 26.26 7.74
C ALA A 238 -43.52 25.09 7.20
N ALA A 239 -43.93 25.13 5.92
CA ALA A 239 -44.61 24.00 5.27
C ALA A 239 -43.68 22.79 5.11
N ILE A 240 -42.41 22.99 4.76
CA ILE A 240 -41.42 21.92 4.61
C ILE A 240 -41.09 21.27 5.97
N GLU A 241 -40.93 22.05 7.05
CA GLU A 241 -40.81 21.46 8.40
C GLU A 241 -42.08 20.73 8.84
N ALA A 242 -43.28 21.19 8.44
CA ALA A 242 -44.52 20.47 8.75
C ALA A 242 -44.58 19.10 8.06
N GLU A 243 -44.24 18.99 6.77
CA GLU A 243 -44.15 17.69 6.07
C GLU A 243 -43.10 16.77 6.71
N LEU A 244 -41.92 17.29 7.07
CA LEU A 244 -40.88 16.50 7.76
C LEU A 244 -41.36 15.98 9.13
N ASN A 245 -42.09 16.78 9.91
CA ASN A 245 -42.64 16.37 11.20
C ASN A 245 -43.84 15.40 11.06
N GLU A 246 -44.55 15.36 9.92
CA GLU A 246 -45.54 14.32 9.64
C GLU A 246 -44.88 13.01 9.18
N VAL A 247 -43.79 13.07 8.41
CA VAL A 247 -42.98 11.89 8.06
C VAL A 247 -42.44 11.22 9.33
N ASP A 248 -41.84 11.98 10.24
CA ASP A 248 -41.28 11.47 11.50
C ASP A 248 -42.35 10.83 12.41
N ARG A 249 -43.60 11.32 12.34
CA ARG A 249 -44.77 10.73 13.03
C ARG A 249 -45.41 9.53 12.33
N SER A 250 -45.01 9.24 11.09
CA SER A 250 -45.56 8.13 10.29
C SER A 250 -44.75 6.83 10.37
N VAL A 251 -43.57 6.86 11.01
CA VAL A 251 -42.80 5.67 11.33
C VAL A 251 -43.50 4.91 12.47
N HIS A 252 -43.93 3.67 12.20
CA HIS A 252 -44.55 2.84 13.24
C HIS A 252 -43.53 2.46 14.33
N THR A 253 -43.95 2.61 15.58
CA THR A 253 -43.14 2.42 16.78
C THR A 253 -43.01 0.94 17.18
N GLU A 254 -41.80 0.39 17.14
CA GLU A 254 -41.39 -0.74 17.99
C GLU A 254 -40.40 -0.23 19.05
N THR A 255 -40.93 0.26 20.16
CA THR A 255 -40.14 0.86 21.25
C THR A 255 -40.04 -0.08 22.45
N ASP A 256 -38.99 -0.91 22.51
CA ASP A 256 -38.53 -1.52 23.79
C ASP A 256 -37.02 -1.85 23.86
N GLU A 257 -36.19 -1.23 23.00
CA GLU A 257 -34.72 -1.45 22.99
C GLU A 257 -33.95 -0.77 24.15
N PHE A 258 -34.51 -0.80 25.37
CA PHE A 258 -33.77 -0.49 26.60
C PHE A 258 -33.95 -1.54 27.72
N GLY A 259 -35.03 -2.33 27.72
CA GLY A 259 -35.13 -3.49 28.63
C GLY A 259 -34.14 -4.59 28.26
N HIS A 260 -33.96 -4.84 26.96
CA HIS A 260 -33.19 -5.97 26.43
C HIS A 260 -31.72 -6.01 26.87
N PHE A 261 -31.08 -4.85 27.10
CA PHE A 261 -29.69 -4.80 27.57
C PHE A 261 -29.55 -5.18 29.05
N GLU A 262 -30.46 -4.72 29.91
CA GLU A 262 -30.44 -5.09 31.33
C GLU A 262 -30.71 -6.59 31.54
N ASP A 263 -31.59 -7.19 30.75
CA ASP A 263 -31.94 -8.60 30.91
C ASP A 263 -30.87 -9.54 30.32
N ILE A 264 -30.17 -9.14 29.24
CA ILE A 264 -28.94 -9.80 28.80
C ILE A 264 -27.84 -9.69 29.87
N TRP A 265 -27.67 -8.52 30.49
CA TRP A 265 -26.68 -8.31 31.54
C TRP A 265 -26.98 -9.12 32.81
N LYS A 266 -28.25 -9.19 33.23
CA LYS A 266 -28.72 -10.09 34.31
C LYS A 266 -28.54 -11.56 33.94
N GLY A 267 -28.77 -11.94 32.67
CA GLY A 267 -28.51 -13.28 32.16
C GLY A 267 -27.05 -13.70 32.37
N ILE A 268 -26.10 -12.89 31.87
CA ILE A 268 -24.66 -13.11 32.02
C ILE A 268 -24.24 -13.21 33.51
N GLN A 269 -24.79 -12.35 34.38
CA GLN A 269 -24.52 -12.42 35.82
C GLN A 269 -25.11 -13.68 36.48
N THR A 270 -26.30 -14.11 36.06
CA THR A 270 -26.97 -15.30 36.60
C THR A 270 -26.26 -16.59 36.16
N GLU A 271 -25.83 -16.67 34.91
CA GLU A 271 -25.02 -17.78 34.38
C GLU A 271 -23.65 -17.85 35.08
N THR A 272 -23.01 -16.70 35.31
CA THR A 272 -21.76 -16.60 36.10
C THR A 272 -21.95 -17.03 37.56
N ALA A 273 -23.13 -16.79 38.15
CA ALA A 273 -23.47 -17.25 39.50
C ALA A 273 -23.74 -18.76 39.54
N ALA A 274 -24.48 -19.31 38.55
CA ALA A 274 -24.75 -20.74 38.44
C ALA A 274 -23.45 -21.55 38.28
N ARG A 275 -22.52 -21.09 37.43
CA ARG A 275 -21.17 -21.67 37.30
C ARG A 275 -20.36 -21.66 38.61
N ARG A 276 -20.65 -20.77 39.56
CA ARG A 276 -20.01 -20.76 40.89
C ARG A 276 -20.67 -21.69 41.92
N GLN A 277 -21.95 -22.05 41.76
CA GLN A 277 -22.61 -22.99 42.68
C GLN A 277 -22.24 -24.45 42.36
N LEU A 278 -22.14 -24.81 41.08
CA LEU A 278 -21.79 -26.16 40.61
C LEU A 278 -20.38 -26.63 41.04
N VAL A 279 -19.53 -25.75 41.56
CA VAL A 279 -18.17 -26.06 42.03
C VAL A 279 -18.15 -26.54 43.50
N ASN A 280 -19.24 -26.36 44.27
CA ASN A 280 -19.24 -26.49 45.73
C ASN A 280 -19.90 -27.77 46.31
N GLU A 281 -20.57 -28.62 45.51
CA GLU A 281 -21.42 -29.69 46.08
C GLU A 281 -20.84 -31.12 45.99
N ASP A 282 -19.92 -31.42 45.07
CA ASP A 282 -19.35 -32.79 44.89
C ASP A 282 -18.16 -33.11 45.83
N LEU A 283 -18.38 -32.93 47.14
CA LEU A 283 -17.46 -33.37 48.20
C LEU A 283 -18.14 -34.36 49.17
N ASN A 284 -18.25 -35.64 48.78
CA ASN A 284 -18.23 -36.79 49.69
C ASN A 284 -18.02 -38.11 48.92
N PHE A 285 -17.10 -38.95 49.39
CA PHE A 285 -16.73 -40.25 48.82
C PHE A 285 -16.90 -41.33 49.89
N ASP A 286 -17.48 -42.50 49.58
CA ASP A 286 -17.09 -43.72 50.33
C ASP A 286 -17.45 -45.07 49.68
N ASN A 287 -16.60 -46.06 50.00
CA ASN A 287 -16.70 -47.53 49.89
C ASN A 287 -16.69 -48.28 48.53
N MET A 288 -16.02 -49.45 48.58
CA MET A 288 -15.70 -50.41 47.50
C MET A 288 -16.60 -51.68 47.62
N VAL A 289 -16.54 -52.77 46.82
CA VAL A 289 -15.43 -53.72 46.53
C VAL A 289 -15.72 -54.59 45.28
N LEU A 290 -14.62 -55.03 44.63
CA LEU A 290 -14.40 -55.92 43.46
C LEU A 290 -15.36 -57.12 43.21
N GLY A 291 -15.38 -57.61 41.94
CA GLY A 291 -16.04 -58.85 41.53
C GLY A 291 -15.67 -59.47 40.17
N ASP A 292 -14.41 -59.92 39.99
CA ASP A 292 -13.93 -60.91 38.99
C ASP A 292 -13.81 -60.52 37.48
N PHE A 293 -13.19 -61.39 36.68
CA PHE A 293 -12.53 -61.11 35.39
C PHE A 293 -13.36 -61.33 34.12
N GLY A 294 -13.22 -60.41 33.16
CA GLY A 294 -12.84 -60.77 31.78
C GLY A 294 -13.78 -60.39 30.63
N ASP A 295 -13.67 -59.16 30.10
CA ASP A 295 -13.70 -58.92 28.65
C ASP A 295 -13.01 -57.58 28.28
N TRP A 296 -12.73 -57.35 26.99
CA TRP A 296 -11.81 -56.30 26.51
C TRP A 296 -12.40 -54.88 26.34
N ASP A 297 -13.45 -54.53 27.10
CA ASP A 297 -14.33 -53.39 26.82
C ASP A 297 -14.24 -52.19 27.81
N HIS A 298 -13.42 -52.26 28.86
CA HIS A 298 -13.22 -51.16 29.83
C HIS A 298 -11.73 -50.89 30.10
N PHE A 299 -11.19 -49.85 29.45
CA PHE A 299 -9.95 -49.18 29.88
C PHE A 299 -10.25 -47.82 30.51
N ASP A 300 -11.30 -47.76 31.32
CA ASP A 300 -11.70 -46.56 32.06
C ASP A 300 -12.40 -46.98 33.37
N GLY A 301 -12.21 -46.20 34.44
CA GLY A 301 -12.91 -46.42 35.72
C GLY A 301 -12.11 -46.96 36.92
N ALA A 302 -11.12 -46.20 37.39
CA ALA A 302 -10.83 -46.06 38.83
C ALA A 302 -10.00 -44.79 39.09
N LEU A 303 -10.55 -43.82 39.84
CA LEU A 303 -9.87 -42.59 40.27
C LEU A 303 -9.29 -41.69 39.14
N ASN A 304 -10.13 -41.30 38.16
CA ASN A 304 -9.85 -40.17 37.27
C ASN A 304 -11.05 -39.22 37.22
N THR A 305 -10.91 -38.01 37.77
CA THR A 305 -11.91 -36.92 37.67
C THR A 305 -11.65 -36.09 36.42
N HIS A 306 -12.08 -36.61 35.27
CA HIS A 306 -12.10 -35.86 34.00
C HIS A 306 -13.53 -35.48 33.60
N PRO A 307 -13.74 -34.30 33.00
CA PRO A 307 -15.02 -33.98 32.35
C PRO A 307 -15.33 -35.04 31.28
N ARG A 308 -16.56 -35.57 31.28
CA ARG A 308 -17.02 -36.48 30.22
C ARG A 308 -17.12 -35.72 28.89
N ASP A 309 -16.76 -36.40 27.81
CA ASP A 309 -17.04 -35.92 26.45
C ASP A 309 -18.54 -35.71 26.21
N PRO A 310 -18.93 -34.73 25.37
CA PRO A 310 -20.33 -34.35 25.18
C PRO A 310 -21.10 -35.47 24.47
N MET A 311 -21.93 -36.21 25.21
CA MET A 311 -22.77 -37.27 24.65
C MET A 311 -23.94 -36.70 23.84
N MET A 312 -23.69 -36.29 22.60
CA MET A 312 -24.67 -35.68 21.70
C MET A 312 -25.83 -36.61 21.30
N GLY A 313 -25.67 -37.92 21.41
CA GLY A 313 -26.69 -38.91 21.07
C GLY A 313 -26.80 -39.18 19.56
N ASP A 314 -27.82 -39.92 19.13
CA ASP A 314 -27.95 -40.32 17.73
C ASP A 314 -28.35 -39.15 16.80
N TYR A 315 -27.98 -39.27 15.53
CA TYR A 315 -28.31 -38.30 14.48
C TYR A 315 -29.84 -38.27 14.26
N LEU A 316 -30.41 -37.07 14.26
CA LEU A 316 -31.84 -36.85 14.07
C LEU A 316 -32.12 -36.62 12.58
N PHE A 317 -32.97 -37.47 12.01
CA PHE A 317 -33.35 -37.43 10.60
C PHE A 317 -34.53 -36.49 10.34
N GLU A 318 -34.49 -35.76 9.22
CA GLU A 318 -35.60 -34.91 8.79
C GLU A 318 -36.79 -35.77 8.31
N GLU A 319 -38.00 -35.44 8.77
CA GLU A 319 -39.22 -36.19 8.45
C GLU A 319 -39.55 -36.05 6.94
N ASP A 320 -39.64 -34.82 6.44
CA ASP A 320 -39.94 -34.49 5.04
C ASP A 320 -38.67 -34.31 4.19
N ASN A 321 -38.04 -35.43 3.82
CA ASN A 321 -36.85 -35.44 2.95
C ASN A 321 -37.19 -35.89 1.52
N ALA A 322 -37.16 -34.95 0.58
CA ALA A 322 -37.50 -35.17 -0.83
C ALA A 322 -36.61 -36.23 -1.55
N PHE A 323 -35.36 -36.39 -1.12
CA PHE A 323 -34.38 -37.28 -1.75
C PHE A 323 -34.58 -38.76 -1.39
N LYS A 324 -35.45 -39.09 -0.42
CA LYS A 324 -35.85 -40.47 -0.07
C LYS A 324 -36.29 -41.27 -1.31
N SER A 325 -36.91 -40.61 -2.30
CA SER A 325 -37.37 -41.22 -3.56
C SER A 325 -36.32 -41.34 -4.67
N VAL A 326 -35.18 -40.64 -4.58
CA VAL A 326 -34.16 -40.56 -5.65
C VAL A 326 -33.32 -41.86 -5.69
N ASN A 327 -33.03 -42.37 -6.89
CA ASN A 327 -32.33 -43.65 -7.07
C ASN A 327 -30.91 -43.66 -6.46
N ASN A 328 -30.10 -42.65 -6.76
CA ASN A 328 -28.77 -42.46 -6.17
C ASN A 328 -28.68 -41.08 -5.48
N PRO A 329 -29.13 -40.96 -4.21
CA PRO A 329 -29.16 -39.67 -3.52
C PRO A 329 -27.76 -39.20 -3.09
N PHE A 330 -26.77 -40.09 -2.95
CA PHE A 330 -25.39 -39.73 -2.65
C PHE A 330 -24.75 -38.93 -3.80
N GLU A 331 -24.85 -39.44 -5.02
CA GLU A 331 -24.32 -38.78 -6.22
C GLU A 331 -25.02 -37.43 -6.51
N GLU A 332 -26.31 -37.33 -6.19
CA GLU A 332 -27.06 -36.07 -6.23
C GLU A 332 -26.52 -35.05 -5.20
N GLY A 333 -26.27 -35.47 -3.96
CA GLY A 333 -25.62 -34.61 -2.95
C GLY A 333 -24.21 -34.15 -3.39
N VAL A 334 -23.40 -35.06 -3.94
CA VAL A 334 -22.08 -34.72 -4.51
C VAL A 334 -22.20 -33.70 -5.64
N ARG A 335 -23.22 -33.82 -6.50
CA ARG A 335 -23.50 -32.84 -7.56
C ARG A 335 -23.84 -31.47 -6.99
N ILE A 336 -24.80 -31.40 -6.06
CA ILE A 336 -25.24 -30.13 -5.42
C ILE A 336 -24.03 -29.41 -4.79
N MET A 337 -23.17 -30.12 -4.06
CA MET A 337 -21.94 -29.52 -3.49
C MET A 337 -20.94 -29.05 -4.56
N ARG A 338 -20.82 -29.76 -5.69
CA ARG A 338 -19.89 -29.39 -6.77
C ARG A 338 -20.37 -28.17 -7.57
N GLU A 339 -21.67 -28.03 -7.74
CA GLU A 339 -22.30 -26.95 -8.51
C GLU A 339 -22.54 -25.66 -7.68
N GLY A 340 -22.15 -25.65 -6.39
CA GLY A 340 -22.37 -24.51 -5.49
C GLY A 340 -23.84 -24.35 -5.08
N GLY A 341 -24.62 -25.43 -5.12
CA GLY A 341 -26.02 -25.45 -4.75
C GLY A 341 -26.26 -25.36 -3.23
N ASN A 342 -27.53 -25.23 -2.86
CA ASN A 342 -27.95 -25.05 -1.46
C ASN A 342 -27.48 -26.21 -0.56
N LEU A 343 -26.67 -25.89 0.46
CA LEU A 343 -26.08 -26.85 1.39
C LEU A 343 -27.11 -27.67 2.18
N SER A 344 -28.26 -27.08 2.51
CA SER A 344 -29.36 -27.81 3.17
C SER A 344 -30.01 -28.85 2.23
N LEU A 345 -30.03 -28.62 0.91
CA LEU A 345 -30.45 -29.65 -0.06
C LEU A 345 -29.38 -30.75 -0.20
N ALA A 346 -28.09 -30.39 -0.18
CA ALA A 346 -27.01 -31.37 -0.19
C ALA A 346 -27.05 -32.26 1.07
N ALA A 347 -27.27 -31.67 2.26
CA ALA A 347 -27.45 -32.40 3.51
C ALA A 347 -28.62 -33.39 3.42
N LEU A 348 -29.81 -32.96 2.97
CA LEU A 348 -30.96 -33.86 2.78
C LEU A 348 -30.65 -35.00 1.79
N ALA A 349 -29.86 -34.74 0.73
CA ALA A 349 -29.45 -35.78 -0.23
C ALA A 349 -28.48 -36.81 0.39
N PHE A 350 -27.47 -36.38 1.17
CA PHE A 350 -26.61 -37.32 1.91
C PHE A 350 -27.36 -38.06 3.03
N GLU A 351 -28.32 -37.39 3.66
CA GLU A 351 -29.19 -38.00 4.67
C GLU A 351 -30.04 -39.14 4.07
N ALA A 352 -30.63 -38.91 2.90
CA ALA A 352 -31.36 -39.94 2.16
C ALA A 352 -30.44 -41.07 1.64
N ALA A 353 -29.12 -40.85 1.55
CA ALA A 353 -28.14 -41.90 1.25
C ALA A 353 -27.86 -42.77 2.48
N VAL A 354 -27.58 -42.18 3.65
CA VAL A 354 -27.34 -42.96 4.89
C VAL A 354 -28.61 -43.63 5.42
N GLN A 355 -29.80 -43.13 5.09
CA GLN A 355 -31.06 -43.84 5.32
C GLN A 355 -31.24 -45.09 4.44
N LYS A 356 -30.57 -45.17 3.27
CA LYS A 356 -30.61 -46.32 2.36
C LYS A 356 -29.48 -47.31 2.62
N ASP A 357 -28.30 -46.82 2.94
CA ASP A 357 -27.19 -47.61 3.46
C ASP A 357 -26.57 -46.93 4.70
N PRO A 358 -26.98 -47.34 5.92
CA PRO A 358 -26.42 -46.82 7.16
C PRO A 358 -24.91 -47.05 7.34
N LYS A 359 -24.28 -47.89 6.50
CA LYS A 359 -22.82 -48.15 6.53
C LYS A 359 -22.02 -47.32 5.51
N HIS A 360 -22.67 -46.43 4.76
CA HIS A 360 -22.02 -45.63 3.71
C HIS A 360 -21.16 -44.51 4.30
N ILE A 361 -19.93 -44.83 4.75
CA ILE A 361 -18.99 -43.91 5.43
C ILE A 361 -18.90 -42.54 4.72
N GLU A 362 -18.66 -42.52 3.41
CA GLU A 362 -18.49 -41.27 2.64
C GLU A 362 -19.75 -40.38 2.68
N ALA A 363 -20.95 -40.97 2.83
CA ALA A 363 -22.19 -40.22 2.94
C ALA A 363 -22.38 -39.63 4.34
N TRP A 364 -21.97 -40.34 5.40
CA TRP A 364 -21.92 -39.78 6.76
C TRP A 364 -20.91 -38.64 6.87
N THR A 365 -19.69 -38.82 6.33
CA THR A 365 -18.66 -37.77 6.33
C THR A 365 -19.08 -36.55 5.50
N MET A 366 -19.72 -36.75 4.34
CA MET A 366 -20.22 -35.63 3.52
C MET A 366 -21.48 -34.98 4.12
N LEU A 367 -22.36 -35.72 4.79
CA LEU A 367 -23.47 -35.17 5.56
C LEU A 367 -22.96 -34.24 6.67
N GLY A 368 -22.00 -34.71 7.48
CA GLY A 368 -21.38 -33.91 8.52
C GLY A 368 -20.70 -32.66 7.99
N SER A 369 -19.90 -32.81 6.93
CA SER A 369 -19.23 -31.67 6.28
C SER A 369 -20.21 -30.67 5.67
N ALA A 370 -21.36 -31.10 5.16
CA ALA A 370 -22.41 -30.22 4.64
C ALA A 370 -23.19 -29.50 5.76
N GLN A 371 -23.45 -30.16 6.90
CA GLN A 371 -24.08 -29.54 8.07
C GLN A 371 -23.16 -28.50 8.72
N ALA A 372 -21.86 -28.77 8.88
CA ALA A 372 -20.88 -27.82 9.41
C ALA A 372 -20.75 -26.57 8.53
N GLN A 373 -20.66 -26.74 7.20
CA GLN A 373 -20.67 -25.62 6.24
C GLN A 373 -21.99 -24.83 6.21
N ASN A 374 -23.05 -25.37 6.79
CA ASN A 374 -24.40 -24.79 6.90
C ASN A 374 -24.67 -24.31 8.35
N GLU A 375 -23.60 -24.07 9.13
CA GLU A 375 -23.60 -23.57 10.52
C GLU A 375 -24.45 -24.42 11.51
N LYS A 376 -24.62 -25.71 11.21
CA LYS A 376 -25.35 -26.69 12.02
C LYS A 376 -24.39 -27.70 12.66
N GLU A 377 -23.62 -27.27 13.65
CA GLU A 377 -22.55 -28.10 14.23
C GLU A 377 -23.06 -29.29 15.06
N SER A 378 -24.12 -29.15 15.85
CA SER A 378 -24.62 -30.30 16.64
C SER A 378 -25.13 -31.47 15.76
N PRO A 379 -25.82 -31.24 14.60
CA PRO A 379 -26.02 -32.27 13.57
C PRO A 379 -24.74 -32.76 12.89
N ALA A 380 -23.76 -31.88 12.64
CA ALA A 380 -22.48 -32.24 12.02
C ALA A 380 -21.69 -33.22 12.88
N ILE A 381 -21.49 -32.89 14.16
CA ILE A 381 -20.84 -33.74 15.19
C ILE A 381 -21.44 -35.13 15.17
N ARG A 382 -22.77 -35.24 15.27
CA ARG A 382 -23.47 -36.54 15.27
C ARG A 382 -23.22 -37.33 13.98
N ALA A 383 -23.25 -36.70 12.81
CA ALA A 383 -22.99 -37.38 11.55
C ALA A 383 -21.53 -37.88 11.43
N LEU A 384 -20.58 -37.09 11.93
CA LEU A 384 -19.15 -37.42 11.93
C LEU A 384 -18.82 -38.51 12.96
N GLU A 385 -19.47 -38.50 14.13
CA GLU A 385 -19.42 -39.60 15.09
C GLU A 385 -19.94 -40.92 14.49
N GLN A 386 -21.05 -40.89 13.74
CA GLN A 386 -21.54 -42.11 13.05
C GLN A 386 -20.56 -42.60 11.97
N ALA A 387 -19.90 -41.70 11.23
CA ALA A 387 -18.81 -42.09 10.33
C ALA A 387 -17.67 -42.80 11.08
N LEU A 388 -17.25 -42.29 12.24
CA LEU A 388 -16.19 -42.88 13.06
C LEU A 388 -16.59 -44.16 13.82
N LYS A 389 -17.89 -44.42 14.02
CA LYS A 389 -18.39 -45.73 14.47
C LYS A 389 -18.25 -46.82 13.39
N ILE A 390 -18.18 -46.44 12.11
CA ILE A 390 -18.04 -47.37 10.97
C ILE A 390 -16.57 -47.52 10.56
N ASP A 391 -15.84 -46.39 10.46
CA ASP A 391 -14.39 -46.34 10.20
C ASP A 391 -13.70 -45.48 11.28
N PRO A 392 -13.20 -46.11 12.36
CA PRO A 392 -12.49 -45.42 13.45
C PRO A 392 -11.22 -44.67 13.03
N ASN A 393 -10.75 -44.82 11.78
CA ASN A 393 -9.54 -44.18 11.28
C ASN A 393 -9.80 -43.15 10.17
N ASN A 394 -11.07 -42.82 9.90
CA ASN A 394 -11.45 -41.92 8.82
C ASN A 394 -10.90 -40.50 9.04
N LEU A 395 -9.90 -40.11 8.23
CA LEU A 395 -9.20 -38.83 8.40
C LEU A 395 -10.10 -37.62 8.13
N ASP A 396 -10.99 -37.68 7.14
CA ASP A 396 -11.90 -36.58 6.85
C ASP A 396 -12.95 -36.41 7.96
N ALA A 397 -13.49 -37.50 8.51
CA ALA A 397 -14.43 -37.42 9.64
C ALA A 397 -13.75 -36.98 10.95
N LEU A 398 -12.56 -37.50 11.27
CA LEU A 398 -11.77 -37.04 12.43
C LEU A 398 -11.47 -35.52 12.33
N MET A 399 -11.16 -35.01 11.14
CA MET A 399 -10.88 -33.59 10.97
C MET A 399 -12.15 -32.73 11.08
N GLY A 400 -13.21 -33.09 10.37
CA GLY A 400 -14.50 -32.40 10.50
C GLY A 400 -14.94 -32.32 11.97
N LEU A 401 -14.79 -33.41 12.71
CA LEU A 401 -15.20 -33.50 14.11
C LEU A 401 -14.34 -32.62 15.03
N ALA A 402 -13.02 -32.55 14.80
CA ALA A 402 -12.15 -31.65 15.56
C ALA A 402 -12.52 -30.16 15.32
N VAL A 403 -12.85 -29.79 14.08
CA VAL A 403 -13.33 -28.43 13.75
C VAL A 403 -14.67 -28.13 14.41
N SER A 404 -15.67 -29.01 14.28
CA SER A 404 -16.98 -28.82 14.90
C SER A 404 -16.90 -28.74 16.43
N TYR A 405 -16.07 -29.57 17.08
CA TYR A 405 -15.81 -29.47 18.51
C TYR A 405 -15.11 -28.16 18.90
N THR A 406 -14.28 -27.58 18.03
CA THR A 406 -13.66 -26.26 18.29
C THR A 406 -14.70 -25.15 18.24
N ASN A 407 -15.62 -25.22 17.25
CA ASN A 407 -16.66 -24.21 17.05
C ASN A 407 -17.72 -24.22 18.18
N GLU A 408 -18.05 -25.39 18.73
CA GLU A 408 -18.95 -25.53 19.91
C GLU A 408 -18.21 -25.34 21.26
N GLY A 409 -16.90 -25.03 21.26
CA GLY A 409 -16.12 -24.74 22.49
C GLY A 409 -15.70 -25.96 23.33
N TYR A 410 -15.67 -27.15 22.74
CA TYR A 410 -15.24 -28.41 23.39
C TYR A 410 -13.72 -28.64 23.26
N ASP A 411 -12.91 -27.65 23.66
CA ASP A 411 -11.45 -27.59 23.40
C ASP A 411 -10.70 -28.91 23.70
N SER A 412 -10.88 -29.48 24.90
CA SER A 412 -10.19 -30.71 25.31
C SER A 412 -10.62 -31.96 24.52
N THR A 413 -11.81 -31.95 23.90
CA THR A 413 -12.28 -33.01 22.99
C THR A 413 -11.75 -32.75 21.58
N ALA A 414 -11.72 -31.49 21.13
CA ALA A 414 -11.12 -31.08 19.86
C ALA A 414 -9.63 -31.47 19.79
N TYR A 415 -8.84 -31.13 20.82
CA TYR A 415 -7.42 -31.49 20.89
C TYR A 415 -7.17 -33.01 20.82
N ARG A 416 -7.91 -33.82 21.60
CA ARG A 416 -7.78 -35.29 21.56
C ARG A 416 -8.17 -35.88 20.21
N THR A 417 -9.17 -35.30 19.54
CA THR A 417 -9.59 -35.69 18.18
C THR A 417 -8.52 -35.33 17.15
N LEU A 418 -7.89 -34.16 17.29
CA LEU A 418 -6.81 -33.67 16.43
C LEU A 418 -5.50 -34.46 16.60
N GLU A 419 -5.16 -34.87 17.84
CA GLU A 419 -4.03 -35.76 18.12
C GLU A 419 -4.22 -37.13 17.43
N ARG A 420 -5.42 -37.71 17.57
CA ARG A 420 -5.79 -38.98 16.90
C ARG A 420 -5.73 -38.86 15.38
N TRP A 421 -6.12 -37.73 14.80
CA TRP A 421 -5.94 -37.46 13.38
C TRP A 421 -4.46 -37.43 12.98
N LEU A 422 -3.62 -36.71 13.73
CA LEU A 422 -2.18 -36.60 13.44
C LEU A 422 -1.46 -37.94 13.56
N TYR A 423 -1.82 -38.77 14.54
CA TYR A 423 -1.34 -40.14 14.64
C TYR A 423 -1.75 -40.98 13.43
N ASN A 424 -3.03 -40.96 13.05
CA ASN A 424 -3.53 -41.74 11.92
C ASN A 424 -2.97 -41.27 10.57
N LEU A 425 -2.77 -39.97 10.34
CA LEU A 425 -2.07 -39.48 9.15
C LEU A 425 -0.59 -39.89 9.17
N GLY A 426 0.06 -39.85 10.34
CA GLY A 426 1.42 -40.36 10.51
C GLY A 426 1.54 -41.84 10.13
N VAL A 427 0.60 -42.68 10.57
CA VAL A 427 0.54 -44.11 10.20
C VAL A 427 0.24 -44.30 8.70
N SER A 428 -0.65 -43.52 8.10
CA SER A 428 -0.87 -43.51 6.65
C SER A 428 0.42 -43.17 5.87
N CYS A 429 1.18 -42.16 6.32
CA CYS A 429 2.47 -41.80 5.74
C CYS A 429 3.51 -42.93 5.86
N ILE A 430 3.52 -43.70 6.96
CA ILE A 430 4.35 -44.91 7.10
C ILE A 430 3.99 -45.95 6.04
N ASN A 431 2.69 -46.22 5.84
CA ASN A 431 2.21 -47.26 4.93
C ASN A 431 2.56 -46.98 3.46
N ILE A 432 2.67 -45.70 3.07
CA ILE A 432 3.12 -45.28 1.72
C ILE A 432 4.63 -45.00 1.64
N GLY A 433 5.40 -45.21 2.71
CA GLY A 433 6.86 -45.01 2.75
C GLY A 433 7.33 -43.56 2.89
N CYS A 434 6.42 -42.61 3.13
CA CYS A 434 6.70 -41.20 3.40
C CYS A 434 7.16 -40.99 4.86
N TYR A 435 8.32 -41.56 5.20
CA TYR A 435 8.86 -41.52 6.57
C TYR A 435 9.19 -40.10 7.09
N PRO A 436 9.75 -39.16 6.30
CA PRO A 436 9.95 -37.79 6.77
C PRO A 436 8.66 -37.06 7.15
N GLU A 437 7.57 -37.31 6.42
CA GLU A 437 6.24 -36.75 6.65
C GLU A 437 5.58 -37.41 7.86
N ALA A 438 5.68 -38.74 7.97
CA ALA A 438 5.25 -39.49 9.15
C ALA A 438 5.89 -38.96 10.44
N ALA A 439 7.19 -38.66 10.41
CA ALA A 439 7.90 -38.09 11.56
C ALA A 439 7.34 -36.72 11.97
N GLN A 440 6.95 -35.88 11.01
CA GLN A 440 6.36 -34.56 11.27
C GLN A 440 4.99 -34.70 11.96
N HIS A 441 4.10 -35.54 11.45
CA HIS A 441 2.76 -35.72 12.02
C HIS A 441 2.82 -36.37 13.42
N LEU A 442 3.69 -37.35 13.64
CA LEU A 442 3.88 -37.99 14.95
C LEU A 442 4.54 -37.05 15.99
N LEU A 443 5.48 -36.19 15.58
CA LEU A 443 6.00 -35.12 16.44
C LEU A 443 4.93 -34.08 16.77
N GLY A 444 4.01 -33.81 15.84
CA GLY A 444 2.83 -32.95 16.08
C GLY A 444 1.92 -33.51 17.16
N ALA A 445 1.51 -34.78 17.03
CA ALA A 445 0.72 -35.47 18.05
C ALA A 445 1.41 -35.45 19.44
N LEU A 446 2.70 -35.78 19.50
CA LEU A 446 3.49 -35.69 20.75
C LEU A 446 3.56 -34.27 21.34
N SER A 447 3.57 -33.22 20.50
CA SER A 447 3.55 -31.84 20.99
C SER A 447 2.18 -31.45 21.57
N MET A 448 1.08 -31.93 20.99
CA MET A 448 -0.28 -31.70 21.51
C MET A 448 -0.52 -32.48 22.82
N HIS A 449 -0.10 -33.75 22.87
CA HIS A 449 -0.14 -34.56 24.10
C HIS A 449 0.54 -33.83 25.27
N LYS A 450 1.71 -33.20 25.05
CA LYS A 450 2.39 -32.43 26.10
C LYS A 450 1.61 -31.20 26.55
N VAL A 451 0.96 -30.46 25.64
CA VAL A 451 0.11 -29.31 26.03
C VAL A 451 -1.04 -29.76 26.92
N VAL A 452 -1.69 -30.88 26.58
CA VAL A 452 -2.77 -31.47 27.42
C VAL A 452 -2.24 -31.97 28.78
N GLU A 453 -1.01 -32.50 28.85
CA GLU A 453 -0.38 -32.81 30.15
C GLU A 453 -0.07 -31.54 30.97
N ASP A 454 0.37 -30.46 30.34
CA ASP A 454 0.75 -29.21 31.00
C ASP A 454 -0.50 -28.44 31.50
N GLU A 455 -1.57 -28.35 30.70
CA GLU A 455 -2.90 -27.86 31.16
C GLU A 455 -3.46 -28.74 32.29
N GLY A 456 -3.25 -30.06 32.20
CA GLY A 456 -3.59 -31.01 33.28
C GLY A 456 -2.79 -30.76 34.56
N ARG A 457 -1.50 -30.43 34.44
CA ARG A 457 -0.62 -30.02 35.55
C ARG A 457 -1.10 -28.72 36.21
N GLU A 458 -1.50 -27.72 35.44
CA GLU A 458 -2.02 -26.46 35.98
C GLU A 458 -3.38 -26.64 36.69
N ARG A 459 -4.35 -27.33 36.05
CA ARG A 459 -5.63 -27.64 36.71
C ARG A 459 -5.47 -28.51 37.96
N ALA A 460 -4.47 -29.41 38.00
CA ALA A 460 -4.14 -30.15 39.22
C ALA A 460 -3.59 -29.24 40.33
N ARG A 461 -2.75 -28.24 39.99
CA ARG A 461 -2.25 -27.25 40.96
C ARG A 461 -3.38 -26.40 41.54
N ASP A 462 -4.33 -25.96 40.72
CA ASP A 462 -5.53 -25.23 41.18
C ASP A 462 -6.39 -26.04 42.17
N ILE A 463 -6.42 -27.37 42.03
CA ILE A 463 -7.22 -28.26 42.88
C ILE A 463 -6.53 -28.60 44.21
N VAL A 464 -5.20 -28.78 44.24
CA VAL A 464 -4.47 -29.20 45.47
C VAL A 464 -3.79 -28.04 46.21
N GLY A 465 -3.56 -26.90 45.54
CA GLY A 465 -3.04 -25.65 46.12
C GLY A 465 -1.52 -25.62 46.36
N ASP A 466 -1.01 -24.43 46.71
CA ASP A 466 0.42 -24.06 46.80
C ASP A 466 1.26 -24.79 47.88
N GLY A 467 0.76 -25.90 48.44
CA GLY A 467 1.40 -26.64 49.54
C GLY A 467 2.15 -27.92 49.13
N VAL A 468 2.14 -28.31 47.86
CA VAL A 468 2.61 -29.63 47.39
C VAL A 468 3.98 -29.55 46.70
N ASP A 469 4.87 -30.47 47.05
CA ASP A 469 6.19 -30.65 46.42
C ASP A 469 6.04 -31.11 44.95
N GLU A 470 6.83 -30.58 44.02
CA GLU A 470 6.82 -31.04 42.61
C GLU A 470 7.06 -32.54 42.51
N ALA A 471 7.90 -33.14 43.37
CA ALA A 471 8.13 -34.57 43.38
C ALA A 471 6.88 -35.39 43.76
N GLN A 472 5.94 -34.82 44.52
CA GLN A 472 4.65 -35.47 44.83
C GLN A 472 3.64 -35.28 43.70
N LEU A 473 3.57 -34.08 43.13
CA LEU A 473 2.71 -33.77 41.98
C LEU A 473 3.10 -34.62 40.76
N GLU A 474 4.41 -34.72 40.48
CA GLU A 474 4.96 -35.55 39.41
C GLU A 474 4.65 -37.03 39.66
N HIS A 475 4.78 -37.54 40.88
CA HIS A 475 4.45 -38.94 41.20
C HIS A 475 2.95 -39.25 41.08
N MET A 476 2.06 -38.31 41.41
CA MET A 476 0.62 -38.47 41.17
C MET A 476 0.27 -38.58 39.69
N ILE A 477 0.92 -37.78 38.83
CA ILE A 477 0.68 -37.77 37.38
C ILE A 477 1.33 -38.97 36.70
N HIS A 478 2.50 -39.42 37.16
CA HIS A 478 3.23 -40.52 36.54
C HIS A 478 2.54 -41.89 36.64
N ILE A 479 1.53 -42.01 37.52
CA ILE A 479 0.77 -43.26 37.76
C ILE A 479 -0.48 -43.35 36.87
N SER A 480 -1.06 -42.23 36.41
CA SER A 480 -2.30 -42.20 35.63
C SER A 480 -2.12 -42.15 34.11
N GLN A 481 -0.94 -41.74 33.59
CA GLN A 481 -0.71 -41.51 32.17
C GLN A 481 0.34 -42.46 31.56
N ASN A 482 -0.12 -43.49 30.83
CA ASN A 482 0.75 -44.45 30.13
C ASN A 482 0.33 -44.71 28.66
N GLN A 483 -0.12 -43.67 27.95
CA GLN A 483 -0.59 -43.76 26.55
C GLN A 483 0.44 -43.28 25.50
N SER A 484 1.36 -42.37 25.85
CA SER A 484 2.36 -41.83 24.91
C SER A 484 3.40 -42.84 24.39
N THR A 485 3.45 -44.05 24.97
CA THR A 485 4.34 -45.16 24.56
C THR A 485 4.21 -45.50 23.07
N ASN A 486 2.98 -45.65 22.57
CA ASN A 486 2.72 -46.01 21.17
C ASN A 486 3.20 -44.95 20.17
N LEU A 487 3.07 -43.66 20.53
CA LEU A 487 3.58 -42.54 19.74
C LEU A 487 5.11 -42.55 19.66
N TYR A 488 5.79 -42.70 20.81
CA TYR A 488 7.26 -42.77 20.84
C TYR A 488 7.80 -44.02 20.12
N ASP A 489 7.22 -45.20 20.31
CA ASP A 489 7.66 -46.41 19.60
C ASP A 489 7.40 -46.35 18.09
N THR A 490 6.31 -45.71 17.66
CA THR A 490 6.02 -45.50 16.23
C THR A 490 7.01 -44.50 15.63
N LEU A 491 7.25 -43.36 16.28
CA LEU A 491 8.25 -42.38 15.86
C LEU A 491 9.67 -42.97 15.80
N ARG A 492 10.03 -43.84 16.75
CA ARG A 492 11.30 -44.56 16.77
C ARG A 492 11.46 -45.50 15.57
N ARG A 493 10.39 -46.20 15.17
CA ARG A 493 10.38 -47.02 13.93
C ARG A 493 10.59 -46.13 12.71
N VAL A 494 9.93 -44.96 12.64
CA VAL A 494 10.08 -43.99 11.55
C VAL A 494 11.53 -43.48 11.45
N PHE A 495 12.12 -42.98 12.53
CA PHE A 495 13.52 -42.54 12.53
C PHE A 495 14.50 -43.66 12.18
N SER A 496 14.20 -44.91 12.56
CA SER A 496 14.99 -46.08 12.15
C SER A 496 14.94 -46.31 10.64
N GLN A 497 13.77 -46.19 9.99
CA GLN A 497 13.63 -46.29 8.53
C GLN A 497 14.27 -45.09 7.79
N MET A 498 14.26 -43.90 8.40
CA MET A 498 14.99 -42.72 7.90
C MET A 498 16.53 -42.83 8.06
N GLY A 499 17.04 -43.93 8.64
CA GLY A 499 18.47 -44.10 8.95
C GLY A 499 18.99 -43.22 10.09
N ARG A 500 18.13 -42.44 10.74
CA ARG A 500 18.44 -41.50 11.83
C ARG A 500 18.51 -42.22 13.18
N ARG A 501 19.54 -43.05 13.36
CA ARG A 501 19.81 -43.75 14.63
C ARG A 501 19.97 -42.78 15.80
N ASP A 502 20.64 -41.66 15.56
CA ASP A 502 20.77 -40.54 16.49
C ASP A 502 19.41 -40.08 17.06
N LEU A 503 18.36 -40.05 16.24
CA LEU A 503 17.02 -39.66 16.66
C LEU A 503 16.22 -40.81 17.28
N SER A 504 16.37 -42.03 16.74
CA SER A 504 15.83 -43.26 17.36
C SER A 504 16.29 -43.42 18.81
N ASP A 505 17.56 -43.12 19.06
CA ASP A 505 18.19 -43.31 20.36
C ASP A 505 17.81 -42.18 21.32
N LEU A 506 17.62 -40.94 20.85
CA LEU A 506 17.03 -39.85 21.66
C LEU A 506 15.57 -40.11 22.05
N VAL A 507 14.77 -40.69 21.15
CA VAL A 507 13.38 -41.13 21.45
C VAL A 507 13.36 -42.25 22.49
N LEU A 508 14.39 -43.11 22.54
CA LEU A 508 14.56 -44.15 23.55
C LEU A 508 14.64 -43.58 24.98
N TYR A 509 15.18 -42.37 25.13
CA TYR A 509 15.22 -41.62 26.40
C TYR A 509 14.00 -40.70 26.63
N ARG A 510 12.97 -40.76 25.76
CA ARG A 510 11.76 -39.90 25.77
C ARG A 510 12.00 -38.38 25.79
N CYS A 511 13.22 -37.90 25.50
CA CYS A 511 13.54 -36.48 25.56
C CYS A 511 13.06 -35.73 24.31
N LEU A 512 11.75 -35.42 24.25
CA LEU A 512 11.15 -34.67 23.13
C LEU A 512 11.85 -33.32 22.88
N ALA A 513 12.27 -32.63 23.95
CA ALA A 513 13.04 -31.39 23.84
C ALA A 513 14.40 -31.61 23.14
N CYS A 514 15.13 -32.68 23.46
CA CYS A 514 16.40 -33.03 22.82
C CYS A 514 16.20 -33.34 21.33
N VAL A 515 15.13 -34.06 20.97
CA VAL A 515 14.76 -34.33 19.58
C VAL A 515 14.49 -33.01 18.86
N LEU A 516 13.55 -32.20 19.34
CA LEU A 516 13.15 -30.94 18.70
C LEU A 516 14.31 -29.93 18.58
N GLN A 517 15.27 -29.92 19.51
CA GLN A 517 16.46 -29.07 19.44
C GLN A 517 17.57 -29.60 18.51
N THR A 518 17.45 -30.81 17.97
CA THR A 518 18.49 -31.40 17.11
C THR A 518 18.55 -30.71 15.74
N PRO A 519 19.72 -30.18 15.32
CA PRO A 519 19.87 -29.50 14.03
C PRO A 519 19.40 -30.35 12.84
N GLY A 520 18.61 -29.74 11.97
CA GLY A 520 18.05 -30.37 10.78
C GLY A 520 16.63 -30.93 10.93
N ILE A 521 16.14 -31.22 12.15
CA ILE A 521 14.71 -31.58 12.32
C ILE A 521 13.83 -30.36 12.09
N LEU A 522 14.11 -29.23 12.77
CA LEU A 522 13.38 -27.97 12.63
C LEU A 522 13.38 -27.37 11.20
N ALA A 523 14.26 -27.85 10.32
CA ALA A 523 14.26 -27.48 8.90
C ALA A 523 13.24 -28.28 8.07
N GLN A 524 12.70 -29.37 8.62
CA GLN A 524 11.67 -30.22 8.00
C GLN A 524 10.34 -30.14 8.77
N THR A 525 10.36 -30.09 10.11
CA THR A 525 9.17 -29.99 10.96
C THR A 525 8.64 -28.55 11.09
N LYS A 526 8.10 -28.00 9.99
CA LYS A 526 7.27 -26.78 10.04
C LYS A 526 5.88 -27.10 10.61
N ILE A 527 5.77 -27.24 11.93
CA ILE A 527 4.47 -27.24 12.60
C ILE A 527 4.12 -25.80 12.95
N GLN A 528 3.31 -25.16 12.10
CA GLN A 528 2.61 -23.93 12.43
C GLN A 528 1.17 -24.27 12.83
N PRO A 529 0.60 -23.66 13.89
CA PRO A 529 -0.83 -23.78 14.17
C PRO A 529 -1.61 -22.93 13.14
N GLN A 530 -1.93 -23.54 11.99
CA GLN A 530 -2.77 -22.91 10.97
C GLN A 530 -4.21 -23.40 11.06
N GLN A 531 -5.12 -22.47 11.38
CA GLN A 531 -6.55 -22.59 11.09
C GLN A 531 -6.74 -22.54 9.57
N ASN A 532 -7.27 -23.62 8.96
CA ASN A 532 -7.88 -23.73 7.61
C ASN A 532 -7.76 -25.18 7.07
N TRP A 533 -8.50 -26.12 7.66
CA TRP A 533 -8.43 -27.54 7.29
C TRP A 533 -9.65 -27.97 6.45
N SER A 534 -9.79 -27.38 5.26
CA SER A 534 -10.97 -27.53 4.39
C SER A 534 -10.63 -27.68 2.90
N LYS A 535 -9.59 -28.46 2.58
CA LYS A 535 -9.27 -28.88 1.20
C LYS A 535 -9.16 -30.40 1.12
N LYS A 536 -10.18 -31.04 0.53
CA LYS A 536 -10.37 -32.50 0.45
C LYS A 536 -9.17 -33.20 -0.19
N TYR A 537 -8.72 -34.30 0.42
CA TYR A 537 -7.90 -35.29 -0.26
C TYR A 537 -8.78 -36.12 -1.21
N VAL A 538 -8.40 -36.20 -2.50
CA VAL A 538 -9.04 -37.11 -3.47
C VAL A 538 -7.95 -37.86 -4.24
N CYS A 539 -7.47 -38.94 -3.64
CA CYS A 539 -6.63 -39.93 -4.31
C CYS A 539 -7.41 -41.23 -4.48
N LYS A 540 -8.03 -41.43 -5.64
CA LYS A 540 -8.50 -42.75 -6.07
C LYS A 540 -7.32 -43.54 -6.64
N GLU A 541 -6.83 -44.53 -5.91
CA GLU A 541 -5.98 -45.58 -6.48
C GLU A 541 -6.81 -46.80 -6.86
N GLU A 542 -7.35 -46.81 -8.09
CA GLU A 542 -7.78 -48.07 -8.70
C GLU A 542 -6.55 -48.84 -9.18
N ASN A 543 -6.27 -49.98 -8.56
CA ASN A 543 -5.03 -50.72 -8.73
C ASN A 543 -5.01 -51.54 -10.04
N ASN A 544 -4.76 -50.85 -11.18
CA ASN A 544 -4.50 -51.45 -12.49
C ASN A 544 -3.08 -51.09 -12.95
N GLY A 545 -2.09 -51.84 -12.46
CA GLY A 545 -0.68 -51.54 -12.75
C GLY A 545 -0.26 -51.83 -14.19
N PHE A 546 0.60 -50.98 -14.76
CA PHE A 546 1.48 -51.35 -15.89
C PHE A 546 2.63 -50.35 -16.09
N LYS A 547 3.69 -50.82 -16.77
CA LYS A 547 4.73 -50.07 -17.51
C LYS A 547 5.75 -49.27 -16.68
N LYS A 548 7.03 -49.64 -16.88
CA LYS A 548 8.15 -48.69 -16.82
C LYS A 548 7.93 -47.56 -17.82
N GLY A 549 8.29 -46.33 -17.46
CA GLY A 549 8.62 -45.28 -18.44
C GLY A 549 7.66 -44.11 -18.57
N GLN A 550 7.31 -43.47 -17.46
CA GLN A 550 7.01 -42.02 -17.45
C GLN A 550 7.85 -41.37 -16.35
N GLU A 551 8.45 -40.21 -16.64
CA GLU A 551 9.03 -39.34 -15.61
C GLU A 551 7.87 -38.63 -14.87
N PRO A 552 8.04 -38.25 -13.58
CA PRO A 552 6.98 -37.58 -12.84
C PRO A 552 6.62 -36.24 -13.51
N GLU A 553 5.36 -36.11 -13.93
CA GLU A 553 4.89 -34.95 -14.67
C GLU A 553 4.91 -33.70 -13.77
N MET A 554 5.72 -32.71 -14.17
CA MET A 554 5.99 -31.51 -13.36
C MET A 554 4.70 -30.68 -13.18
N PRO A 555 4.27 -30.39 -11.94
CA PRO A 555 2.96 -29.80 -11.67
C PRO A 555 2.84 -28.35 -12.18
N SER A 556 1.64 -27.99 -12.63
CA SER A 556 1.26 -26.63 -13.02
C SER A 556 1.49 -25.63 -11.88
N LEU A 557 2.01 -24.43 -12.18
CA LEU A 557 2.14 -23.34 -11.22
C LEU A 557 0.95 -22.38 -11.31
N THR A 558 0.55 -21.80 -10.18
CA THR A 558 -0.42 -20.69 -10.17
C THR A 558 0.25 -19.35 -10.50
N GLY A 559 -0.54 -18.36 -10.93
CA GLY A 559 -0.08 -16.97 -11.06
C GLY A 559 0.52 -16.43 -9.76
N ALA A 560 -0.13 -16.67 -8.62
CA ALA A 560 0.39 -16.33 -7.29
C ALA A 560 1.79 -16.90 -7.03
N GLN A 561 2.00 -18.20 -7.31
CA GLN A 561 3.31 -18.85 -7.21
C GLN A 561 4.34 -18.23 -8.16
N ILE A 562 3.92 -17.84 -9.36
CA ILE A 562 4.81 -17.18 -10.33
C ILE A 562 5.23 -15.79 -9.83
N VAL A 563 4.30 -14.98 -9.30
CA VAL A 563 4.62 -13.67 -8.71
C VAL A 563 5.60 -13.83 -7.55
N ALA A 564 5.26 -14.67 -6.57
CA ALA A 564 6.08 -14.89 -5.37
C ALA A 564 7.49 -15.42 -5.71
N ARG A 565 7.60 -16.44 -6.59
CA ARG A 565 8.90 -16.99 -7.03
C ARG A 565 9.71 -15.98 -7.84
N SER A 566 9.06 -15.08 -8.57
CA SER A 566 9.74 -13.99 -9.29
C SER A 566 10.37 -12.98 -8.34
N LEU A 567 9.64 -12.57 -7.29
CA LEU A 567 10.14 -11.66 -6.26
C LEU A 567 11.28 -12.29 -5.45
N HIS A 568 11.12 -13.54 -5.01
CA HIS A 568 12.19 -14.30 -4.35
C HIS A 568 13.43 -14.42 -5.26
N GLY A 569 13.23 -14.70 -6.56
CA GLY A 569 14.30 -14.76 -7.57
C GLY A 569 15.01 -13.44 -7.84
N LEU A 570 14.40 -12.30 -7.52
CA LEU A 570 15.04 -10.97 -7.54
C LEU A 570 15.81 -10.65 -6.25
N GLY A 571 15.71 -11.48 -5.21
CA GLY A 571 16.27 -11.20 -3.88
C GLY A 571 15.48 -10.11 -3.14
N VAL A 572 14.14 -10.15 -3.28
CA VAL A 572 13.19 -9.42 -2.44
C VAL A 572 12.97 -10.22 -1.15
N ASN A 573 13.30 -9.61 -0.02
CA ASN A 573 13.23 -10.27 1.30
C ASN A 573 12.12 -9.70 2.19
N VAL A 574 11.57 -8.54 1.82
CA VAL A 574 10.51 -7.84 2.55
C VAL A 574 9.50 -7.30 1.53
N ILE A 575 8.21 -7.52 1.80
CA ILE A 575 7.08 -6.88 1.12
C ILE A 575 6.30 -6.12 2.19
N PHE A 576 6.00 -4.85 1.92
CA PHE A 576 5.11 -4.01 2.72
C PHE A 576 3.75 -4.03 2.01
N GLY A 577 2.64 -4.24 2.72
CA GLY A 577 1.37 -4.37 2.02
C GLY A 577 0.14 -4.42 2.90
N ILE A 578 -1.00 -4.63 2.26
CA ILE A 578 -2.25 -5.06 2.87
C ILE A 578 -2.88 -6.12 1.96
N VAL A 579 -3.52 -7.12 2.56
CA VAL A 579 -4.10 -8.25 1.82
C VAL A 579 -5.62 -8.15 1.73
N GLY A 580 -6.16 -8.83 0.73
CA GLY A 580 -7.57 -8.94 0.41
C GLY A 580 -7.70 -9.54 -0.99
N ILE A 581 -8.92 -9.76 -1.47
CA ILE A 581 -9.12 -10.26 -2.84
C ILE A 581 -8.52 -9.24 -3.83
N PRO A 582 -7.72 -9.63 -4.83
CA PRO A 582 -7.28 -11.00 -5.20
C PRO A 582 -5.80 -11.31 -4.87
N VAL A 583 -5.17 -10.65 -3.87
CA VAL A 583 -3.71 -10.74 -3.61
C VAL A 583 -3.31 -11.54 -2.38
N VAL A 584 -4.25 -12.18 -1.67
CA VAL A 584 -3.95 -12.99 -0.46
C VAL A 584 -2.96 -14.10 -0.81
N GLU A 585 -3.23 -14.85 -1.88
CA GLU A 585 -2.41 -15.97 -2.34
C GLU A 585 -0.99 -15.54 -2.75
N VAL A 586 -0.84 -14.30 -3.24
CA VAL A 586 0.48 -13.73 -3.58
C VAL A 586 1.30 -13.47 -2.32
N ALA A 587 0.65 -13.01 -1.23
CA ALA A 587 1.31 -12.81 0.06
C ALA A 587 1.67 -14.14 0.72
N GLU A 588 0.77 -15.12 0.75
CA GLU A 588 1.02 -16.44 1.34
C GLU A 588 2.12 -17.22 0.60
N GLU A 589 2.13 -17.22 -0.73
CA GLU A 589 3.22 -17.84 -1.50
C GLU A 589 4.56 -17.11 -1.30
N ALA A 590 4.55 -15.80 -1.04
CA ALA A 590 5.76 -15.06 -0.67
C ALA A 590 6.27 -15.44 0.73
N ILE A 591 5.36 -15.58 1.71
CA ILE A 591 5.66 -16.03 3.08
C ILE A 591 6.21 -17.47 3.08
N ASN A 592 5.63 -18.36 2.27
CA ASN A 592 6.09 -19.74 2.10
C ASN A 592 7.53 -19.83 1.59
N LEU A 593 7.93 -18.92 0.70
CA LEU A 593 9.30 -18.75 0.20
C LEU A 593 10.23 -18.01 1.18
N GLY A 594 9.75 -17.60 2.35
CA GLY A 594 10.54 -16.91 3.37
C GLY A 594 10.70 -15.40 3.15
N ILE A 595 9.95 -14.79 2.23
CA ILE A 595 9.85 -13.33 2.12
C ILE A 595 9.02 -12.84 3.31
N ARG A 596 9.52 -11.86 4.06
CA ARG A 596 8.77 -11.29 5.17
C ARG A 596 7.69 -10.34 4.66
N PHE A 597 6.43 -10.76 4.75
CA PHE A 597 5.30 -9.86 4.55
C PHE A 597 5.07 -9.01 5.81
N ILE A 598 4.99 -7.70 5.66
CA ILE A 598 4.66 -6.76 6.72
C ILE A 598 3.32 -6.12 6.36
N ALA A 599 2.26 -6.60 7.03
CA ALA A 599 0.90 -6.10 6.87
C ALA A 599 0.70 -4.76 7.60
N PHE A 600 0.08 -3.79 6.94
CA PHE A 600 -0.25 -2.44 7.43
C PHE A 600 -1.76 -2.28 7.65
N ARG A 601 -2.16 -1.11 8.18
CA ARG A 601 -3.56 -0.71 8.37
C ARG A 601 -4.07 0.25 7.31
N ASN A 602 -3.19 0.88 6.52
CA ASN A 602 -3.53 1.58 5.29
C ASN A 602 -2.45 1.45 4.19
N GLU A 603 -2.87 1.40 2.93
CA GLU A 603 -1.97 1.33 1.77
C GLU A 603 -1.08 2.58 1.61
N GLN A 604 -1.54 3.75 2.08
CA GLN A 604 -0.73 4.96 2.16
C GLN A 604 0.54 4.70 2.99
N ALA A 605 0.40 4.12 4.18
CA ALA A 605 1.53 3.84 5.06
C ALA A 605 2.44 2.73 4.51
N CYS A 606 1.88 1.67 3.92
CA CYS A 606 2.66 0.57 3.35
C CYS A 606 3.46 1.02 2.11
N SER A 607 2.88 1.88 1.27
CA SER A 607 3.53 2.42 0.07
C SER A 607 4.57 3.49 0.42
N TYR A 608 4.36 4.31 1.45
CA TYR A 608 5.42 5.13 2.06
C TYR A 608 6.57 4.27 2.59
N ALA A 609 6.27 3.22 3.37
CA ALA A 609 7.28 2.32 3.93
C ALA A 609 8.14 1.66 2.83
N ALA A 610 7.51 1.06 1.82
CA ALA A 610 8.20 0.49 0.67
C ALA A 610 9.06 1.53 -0.07
N SER A 611 8.58 2.77 -0.23
CA SER A 611 9.34 3.83 -0.91
C SER A 611 10.65 4.17 -0.18
N VAL A 612 10.62 4.34 1.15
CA VAL A 612 11.83 4.70 1.90
C VAL A 612 12.73 3.50 2.16
N TYR A 613 12.19 2.28 2.32
CA TYR A 613 12.97 1.05 2.29
C TYR A 613 13.80 0.96 1.00
N GLY A 614 13.23 1.42 -0.13
CA GLY A 614 13.93 1.51 -1.40
C GLY A 614 15.16 2.45 -1.37
N TYR A 615 15.01 3.61 -0.75
CA TYR A 615 16.11 4.57 -0.52
C TYR A 615 17.18 4.02 0.44
N MET A 616 16.73 3.40 1.54
CA MET A 616 17.59 2.94 2.63
C MET A 616 18.38 1.69 2.25
N SER A 617 17.75 0.67 1.68
CA SER A 617 18.42 -0.54 1.21
C SER A 617 19.27 -0.29 -0.04
N GLY A 618 18.86 0.64 -0.89
CA GLY A 618 19.47 0.88 -2.20
C GLY A 618 19.01 -0.10 -3.29
N LYS A 619 18.08 -1.01 -2.97
CA LYS A 619 17.33 -1.86 -3.92
C LYS A 619 15.88 -1.35 -4.03
N PRO A 620 15.10 -1.67 -5.07
CA PRO A 620 13.67 -1.37 -5.09
C PRO A 620 12.89 -1.99 -3.94
N GLY A 621 12.06 -1.19 -3.27
CA GLY A 621 11.13 -1.65 -2.24
C GLY A 621 9.87 -2.31 -2.81
N VAL A 622 9.44 -3.38 -2.12
CA VAL A 622 8.24 -4.22 -2.28
C VAL A 622 6.89 -3.64 -1.80
N CYS A 623 5.97 -3.14 -2.63
CA CYS A 623 4.60 -2.82 -2.19
C CYS A 623 3.57 -3.78 -2.81
N LEU A 624 2.67 -4.38 -2.02
CA LEU A 624 1.57 -5.25 -2.49
C LEU A 624 0.22 -4.77 -1.90
N VAL A 625 -0.77 -4.53 -2.76
CA VAL A 625 -2.09 -4.00 -2.39
C VAL A 625 -3.23 -4.65 -3.19
N VAL A 626 -4.48 -4.45 -2.73
CA VAL A 626 -5.69 -4.84 -3.47
C VAL A 626 -5.97 -3.91 -4.66
N GLY A 627 -6.96 -4.26 -5.48
CA GLY A 627 -7.40 -3.44 -6.62
C GLY A 627 -8.17 -2.19 -6.21
N GLY A 628 -8.68 -1.46 -7.21
CA GLY A 628 -9.53 -0.26 -7.04
C GLY A 628 -9.11 0.65 -5.87
N PRO A 629 -9.84 0.61 -4.72
CA PRO A 629 -9.53 1.43 -3.55
C PRO A 629 -8.08 1.26 -3.03
N GLY A 630 -7.50 0.07 -3.05
CA GLY A 630 -6.14 -0.14 -2.53
C GLY A 630 -5.07 0.56 -3.36
N VAL A 631 -5.29 0.64 -4.69
CA VAL A 631 -4.46 1.44 -5.59
C VAL A 631 -4.67 2.94 -5.35
N LEU A 632 -5.90 3.38 -5.10
CA LEU A 632 -6.23 4.78 -4.80
C LEU A 632 -5.64 5.27 -3.47
N HIS A 633 -5.57 4.42 -2.44
CA HIS A 633 -4.86 4.70 -1.20
C HIS A 633 -3.32 4.64 -1.39
N GLY A 634 -2.83 3.62 -2.11
CA GLY A 634 -1.41 3.41 -2.37
C GLY A 634 -0.74 4.44 -3.30
N ILE A 635 -1.51 5.24 -4.05
CA ILE A 635 -0.98 6.28 -4.95
C ILE A 635 -0.18 7.36 -4.19
N ALA A 636 -0.46 7.54 -2.89
CA ALA A 636 0.28 8.46 -2.03
C ALA A 636 1.78 8.12 -1.98
N GLY A 637 2.12 6.84 -1.79
CA GLY A 637 3.50 6.36 -1.84
C GLY A 637 4.12 6.43 -3.22
N ILE A 638 3.35 6.27 -4.29
CA ILE A 638 3.80 6.45 -5.68
C ILE A 638 4.21 7.92 -5.91
N GLY A 639 3.33 8.88 -5.62
CA GLY A 639 3.62 10.30 -5.76
C GLY A 639 4.82 10.74 -4.91
N ASN A 640 4.89 10.27 -3.66
CA ASN A 640 6.02 10.51 -2.77
C ASN A 640 7.33 9.90 -3.32
N ALA A 641 7.31 8.66 -3.83
CA ALA A 641 8.47 8.01 -4.43
C ALA A 641 8.98 8.76 -5.68
N THR A 642 8.08 9.17 -6.57
CA THR A 642 8.41 9.94 -7.79
C THR A 642 9.10 11.26 -7.44
N VAL A 643 8.50 12.08 -6.57
CA VAL A 643 9.07 13.42 -6.29
C VAL A 643 10.31 13.34 -5.39
N ASN A 644 10.46 12.30 -4.55
CA ASN A 644 11.69 12.08 -3.79
C ASN A 644 12.81 11.40 -4.60
N ALA A 645 12.49 10.73 -5.72
CA ALA A 645 13.35 9.84 -6.52
C ALA A 645 13.81 8.58 -5.75
N PHE A 646 12.84 7.82 -5.23
CA PHE A 646 13.06 6.56 -4.51
C PHE A 646 12.56 5.35 -5.33
N PRO A 647 13.29 4.21 -5.34
CA PRO A 647 12.90 3.05 -6.14
C PRO A 647 11.81 2.21 -5.46
N LEU A 648 10.63 2.12 -6.08
CA LEU A 648 9.45 1.45 -5.53
C LEU A 648 8.82 0.56 -6.61
N LEU A 649 8.59 -0.71 -6.33
CA LEU A 649 7.74 -1.58 -7.15
C LEU A 649 6.39 -1.72 -6.43
N VAL A 650 5.31 -1.26 -7.06
CA VAL A 650 3.95 -1.51 -6.60
C VAL A 650 3.35 -2.64 -7.42
N LEU A 651 2.82 -3.64 -6.73
CA LEU A 651 2.02 -4.71 -7.28
C LEU A 651 0.60 -4.52 -6.75
N ALA A 652 -0.39 -4.52 -7.63
CA ALA A 652 -1.79 -4.50 -7.22
C ALA A 652 -2.57 -5.61 -7.91
N GLY A 653 -3.49 -6.22 -7.17
CA GLY A 653 -4.54 -7.02 -7.78
C GLY A 653 -5.49 -6.14 -8.62
N SER A 654 -6.26 -6.74 -9.51
CA SER A 654 -7.33 -6.05 -10.23
C SER A 654 -8.49 -7.00 -10.57
N ALA A 655 -9.62 -6.42 -10.98
CA ALA A 655 -10.80 -7.18 -11.42
C ALA A 655 -10.45 -8.16 -12.56
N GLU A 656 -11.15 -9.29 -12.62
CA GLU A 656 -10.92 -10.33 -13.64
C GLU A 656 -11.01 -9.76 -15.05
N SER A 657 -10.10 -10.17 -15.93
CA SER A 657 -9.91 -9.61 -17.27
C SER A 657 -11.18 -9.65 -18.14
N HIS A 658 -12.07 -10.61 -17.88
CA HIS A 658 -13.34 -10.79 -18.59
C HIS A 658 -14.52 -10.00 -17.99
N THR A 659 -14.32 -9.30 -16.86
CA THR A 659 -15.34 -8.48 -16.17
C THR A 659 -15.27 -6.98 -16.51
N ILE A 660 -14.17 -6.54 -17.13
CA ILE A 660 -13.91 -5.14 -17.50
C ILE A 660 -15.06 -4.56 -18.35
N THR A 661 -15.41 -3.30 -18.10
CA THR A 661 -16.56 -2.53 -18.59
C THR A 661 -17.94 -2.94 -18.06
N LYS A 662 -18.01 -3.85 -17.07
CA LYS A 662 -19.29 -4.32 -16.50
C LYS A 662 -19.56 -3.82 -15.08
N GLY A 663 -18.60 -3.11 -14.46
CA GLY A 663 -18.67 -2.78 -13.03
C GLY A 663 -18.22 -3.94 -12.15
N GLY A 664 -17.13 -4.62 -12.56
CA GLY A 664 -16.54 -5.73 -11.81
C GLY A 664 -16.09 -5.32 -10.40
N PHE A 665 -15.90 -6.31 -9.52
CA PHE A 665 -15.47 -6.06 -8.14
C PHE A 665 -14.11 -5.32 -8.12
N GLN A 666 -14.10 -4.11 -7.56
CA GLN A 666 -12.95 -3.19 -7.56
C GLN A 666 -12.40 -2.86 -8.98
N GLU A 667 -13.26 -2.86 -10.01
CA GLU A 667 -12.87 -2.49 -11.38
C GLU A 667 -12.33 -1.05 -11.45
N MET A 668 -11.11 -0.91 -11.97
CA MET A 668 -10.47 0.38 -12.26
C MET A 668 -9.41 0.21 -13.35
N ASP A 669 -9.27 1.18 -14.26
CA ASP A 669 -8.11 1.27 -15.15
C ASP A 669 -6.91 1.90 -14.42
N ALA A 670 -6.27 1.08 -13.59
CA ALA A 670 -5.07 1.46 -12.85
C ALA A 670 -3.87 1.76 -13.77
N ILE A 671 -3.84 1.21 -14.99
CA ILE A 671 -2.74 1.42 -15.94
C ILE A 671 -2.80 2.84 -16.51
N SER A 672 -3.95 3.27 -17.02
CA SER A 672 -4.11 4.65 -17.51
C SER A 672 -3.95 5.68 -16.38
N LEU A 673 -4.42 5.36 -15.17
CA LEU A 673 -4.28 6.21 -13.99
C LEU A 673 -2.81 6.40 -13.55
N LEU A 674 -2.00 5.33 -13.54
CA LEU A 674 -0.64 5.36 -12.97
C LEU A 674 0.49 5.55 -13.99
N THR A 675 0.21 5.43 -15.29
CA THR A 675 1.16 5.76 -16.37
C THR A 675 1.81 7.15 -16.20
N PRO A 676 1.09 8.26 -15.94
CA PRO A 676 1.71 9.58 -15.75
C PRO A 676 2.43 9.77 -14.41
N HIS A 677 2.34 8.81 -13.48
CA HIS A 677 2.86 8.91 -12.11
C HIS A 677 4.01 7.94 -11.81
N THR A 678 4.31 7.04 -12.75
CA THR A 678 5.32 5.98 -12.63
C THR A 678 6.31 6.00 -13.80
N LYS A 679 7.45 5.31 -13.66
CA LYS A 679 8.39 5.08 -14.77
C LYS A 679 7.95 3.97 -15.72
N LEU A 680 6.99 3.15 -15.29
CA LEU A 680 6.39 2.04 -16.02
C LEU A 680 5.12 1.61 -15.27
N ALA A 681 4.00 1.53 -15.97
CA ALA A 681 2.78 0.86 -15.52
C ALA A 681 2.44 -0.24 -16.55
N VAL A 682 2.32 -1.50 -16.13
CA VAL A 682 2.07 -2.65 -17.03
C VAL A 682 1.11 -3.67 -16.44
N ARG A 683 0.29 -4.28 -17.30
CA ARG A 683 -0.45 -5.51 -17.02
C ARG A 683 0.21 -6.65 -17.81
N PRO A 684 0.62 -7.78 -17.19
CA PRO A 684 1.14 -8.92 -17.94
C PRO A 684 0.05 -9.49 -18.86
N SER A 685 0.42 -9.90 -20.08
CA SER A 685 -0.55 -10.39 -21.08
C SER A 685 -0.92 -11.86 -20.92
N SER A 686 -0.14 -12.62 -20.16
CA SER A 686 -0.40 -14.02 -19.81
C SER A 686 0.40 -14.42 -18.56
N LEU A 687 0.09 -15.58 -17.97
CA LEU A 687 0.80 -16.16 -16.82
C LEU A 687 2.32 -16.27 -17.03
N GLU A 688 2.73 -16.68 -18.22
CA GLU A 688 4.14 -16.89 -18.59
C GLU A 688 4.91 -15.56 -18.61
N SER A 689 4.24 -14.47 -19.01
CA SER A 689 4.84 -13.13 -19.09
C SER A 689 5.06 -12.44 -17.73
N VAL A 690 4.46 -12.96 -16.64
CA VAL A 690 4.49 -12.34 -15.31
C VAL A 690 5.92 -12.20 -14.77
N ASN A 691 6.78 -13.20 -14.99
CA ASN A 691 8.17 -13.15 -14.52
C ASN A 691 8.96 -12.01 -15.16
N ASP A 692 8.86 -11.86 -16.48
CA ASP A 692 9.53 -10.79 -17.22
C ASP A 692 8.92 -9.42 -16.95
N ALA A 693 7.59 -9.32 -16.73
CA ALA A 693 6.96 -8.08 -16.31
C ALA A 693 7.49 -7.59 -14.95
N ILE A 694 7.52 -8.48 -13.95
CA ILE A 694 8.08 -8.19 -12.61
C ILE A 694 9.55 -7.81 -12.70
N ARG A 695 10.35 -8.57 -13.45
CA ARG A 695 11.77 -8.30 -13.67
C ARG A 695 12.03 -6.94 -14.32
N ASN A 696 11.27 -6.61 -15.37
CA ASN A 696 11.45 -5.36 -16.11
C ASN A 696 10.98 -4.14 -15.32
N ALA A 697 9.90 -4.25 -14.54
CA ALA A 697 9.46 -3.21 -13.61
C ALA A 697 10.52 -2.99 -12.51
N TYR A 698 10.97 -4.05 -11.82
CA TYR A 698 12.01 -3.98 -10.78
C TYR A 698 13.31 -3.35 -11.30
N ARG A 699 13.76 -3.73 -12.51
CA ARG A 699 14.88 -3.08 -13.20
C ARG A 699 14.61 -1.59 -13.47
N THR A 700 13.40 -1.25 -13.88
CA THR A 700 13.04 0.14 -14.22
C THR A 700 12.92 1.03 -12.98
N CYS A 701 12.60 0.50 -11.79
CA CYS A 701 12.57 1.27 -10.53
C CYS A 701 13.88 2.02 -10.23
N TRP A 702 15.04 1.40 -10.50
CA TRP A 702 16.36 1.90 -10.07
C TRP A 702 17.37 2.19 -11.20
N TYR A 703 17.09 1.84 -12.46
CA TYR A 703 17.95 2.22 -13.59
C TYR A 703 17.77 3.70 -13.96
N GLY A 704 18.88 4.45 -14.06
CA GLY A 704 18.88 5.91 -14.22
C GLY A 704 18.45 6.62 -12.94
N ARG A 705 17.64 7.68 -13.04
CA ARG A 705 16.99 8.30 -11.87
C ARG A 705 16.02 7.29 -11.22
N PRO A 706 16.10 6.98 -9.92
CA PRO A 706 15.15 6.07 -9.29
C PRO A 706 13.74 6.65 -9.21
N GLY A 707 12.74 5.77 -9.18
CA GLY A 707 11.32 6.13 -9.06
C GLY A 707 10.42 4.89 -8.99
N PRO A 708 9.09 5.08 -8.89
CA PRO A 708 8.14 3.99 -8.81
C PRO A 708 7.87 3.32 -10.17
N THR A 709 7.49 2.05 -10.13
CA THR A 709 6.81 1.32 -11.21
C THR A 709 5.61 0.57 -10.65
N PHE A 710 4.66 0.23 -11.52
CA PHE A 710 3.40 -0.40 -11.18
C PHE A 710 3.14 -1.64 -12.05
N ILE A 711 2.65 -2.71 -11.42
CA ILE A 711 2.12 -3.89 -12.11
C ILE A 711 0.69 -4.15 -11.64
N ASP A 712 -0.20 -4.25 -12.62
CA ASP A 712 -1.58 -4.67 -12.47
C ASP A 712 -1.69 -6.18 -12.68
N LEU A 713 -2.30 -6.89 -11.73
CA LEU A 713 -2.41 -8.34 -11.69
C LEU A 713 -3.89 -8.76 -11.60
N PRO A 714 -4.57 -9.03 -12.72
CA PRO A 714 -5.96 -9.48 -12.72
C PRO A 714 -6.18 -10.74 -11.89
N ALA A 715 -7.31 -10.83 -11.19
CA ALA A 715 -7.64 -11.97 -10.33
C ALA A 715 -7.58 -13.33 -11.07
N ASP A 716 -8.07 -13.36 -12.32
CA ASP A 716 -8.01 -14.54 -13.20
C ASP A 716 -6.58 -14.90 -13.63
N LEU A 717 -5.68 -13.91 -13.68
CA LEU A 717 -4.24 -14.15 -13.86
C LEU A 717 -3.55 -14.62 -12.57
N ILE A 718 -3.96 -14.17 -11.37
CA ILE A 718 -3.37 -14.62 -10.11
C ILE A 718 -3.77 -16.08 -9.80
N GLN A 719 -5.05 -16.41 -9.99
CA GLN A 719 -5.62 -17.74 -9.73
C GLN A 719 -5.35 -18.73 -10.86
N GLY A 720 -5.12 -18.24 -12.09
CA GLY A 720 -4.84 -19.04 -13.28
C GLY A 720 -3.64 -19.98 -13.10
N LYS A 721 -3.67 -21.10 -13.83
CA LYS A 721 -2.63 -22.16 -13.81
C LYS A 721 -1.95 -22.28 -15.16
N THR A 722 -0.62 -22.43 -15.15
CA THR A 722 0.16 -22.72 -16.35
C THR A 722 -0.01 -24.18 -16.80
N ALA A 723 0.40 -24.48 -18.03
CA ALA A 723 0.50 -25.86 -18.51
C ALA A 723 1.44 -26.70 -17.63
N ALA A 724 1.18 -28.01 -17.55
CA ALA A 724 2.10 -28.96 -16.93
C ALA A 724 3.49 -28.87 -17.58
N GLY A 725 4.55 -29.02 -16.79
CA GLY A 725 5.94 -28.82 -17.24
C GLY A 725 6.41 -27.36 -17.37
N PHE A 726 5.55 -26.35 -17.15
CA PHE A 726 6.01 -24.96 -17.12
C PHE A 726 7.04 -24.74 -16.01
N THR A 727 8.17 -24.12 -16.36
CA THR A 727 9.26 -23.81 -15.43
C THR A 727 9.68 -22.36 -15.53
N LEU A 728 9.94 -21.75 -14.37
CA LEU A 728 10.52 -20.41 -14.30
C LEU A 728 12.04 -20.46 -14.50
N PRO A 729 12.66 -19.38 -14.99
CA PRO A 729 14.12 -19.24 -14.98
C PRO A 729 14.71 -19.53 -13.58
N PRO A 730 15.84 -20.24 -13.49
CA PRO A 730 16.53 -20.45 -12.21
C PRO A 730 16.81 -19.09 -11.52
N PRO A 731 16.69 -18.95 -10.19
CA PRO A 731 16.81 -17.66 -9.51
C PRO A 731 18.05 -16.83 -9.88
N LYS A 732 19.20 -17.47 -10.11
CA LYS A 732 20.44 -16.81 -10.59
C LYS A 732 20.27 -16.07 -11.92
N HIS A 733 19.35 -16.52 -12.77
CA HIS A 733 19.01 -15.92 -14.06
C HIS A 733 17.88 -14.89 -13.96
N THR A 734 17.11 -14.86 -12.86
CA THR A 734 16.03 -13.89 -12.59
C THR A 734 16.58 -12.57 -12.06
N LEU A 735 17.68 -12.62 -11.29
CA LEU A 735 18.37 -11.45 -10.72
C LEU A 735 18.57 -10.31 -11.74
N VAL A 736 18.42 -9.08 -11.26
CA VAL A 736 18.71 -7.85 -11.99
C VAL A 736 20.06 -7.30 -11.50
N PRO A 737 21.06 -7.12 -12.38
CA PRO A 737 22.31 -6.47 -12.02
C PRO A 737 22.09 -5.05 -11.48
N SER A 738 23.03 -4.56 -10.66
CA SER A 738 23.01 -3.17 -10.21
C SER A 738 23.05 -2.20 -11.40
N PRO A 739 22.39 -1.02 -11.31
CA PRO A 739 22.41 -0.03 -12.37
C PRO A 739 23.85 0.34 -12.81
N PRO A 740 24.12 0.43 -14.13
CA PRO A 740 25.44 0.83 -14.63
C PRO A 740 25.74 2.29 -14.24
N LYS A 741 26.96 2.54 -13.76
CA LYS A 741 27.43 3.87 -13.35
C LYS A 741 28.13 4.57 -14.51
N SER A 742 27.65 5.75 -14.89
CA SER A 742 28.31 6.64 -15.86
C SER A 742 29.30 7.58 -15.19
N SER A 743 30.43 7.83 -15.85
CA SER A 743 31.32 8.95 -15.52
C SER A 743 30.83 10.22 -16.23
N GLY A 744 31.22 11.39 -15.71
CA GLY A 744 30.97 12.67 -16.36
C GLY A 744 31.93 12.93 -17.53
N ASP A 745 31.52 13.79 -18.47
CA ASP A 745 32.39 14.24 -19.58
C ASP A 745 33.70 14.86 -19.04
N PRO A 746 34.88 14.30 -19.38
CA PRO A 746 36.18 14.84 -19.00
C PRO A 746 36.39 16.33 -19.36
N ALA A 747 35.78 16.82 -20.45
CA ALA A 747 35.87 18.22 -20.83
C ALA A 747 35.11 19.14 -19.86
N VAL A 748 33.87 18.77 -19.49
CA VAL A 748 33.06 19.50 -18.51
C VAL A 748 33.67 19.38 -17.10
N VAL A 749 34.14 18.20 -16.70
CA VAL A 749 34.90 17.97 -15.45
C VAL A 749 36.11 18.92 -15.38
N SER A 750 36.88 19.04 -16.46
CA SER A 750 38.04 19.95 -16.51
C SER A 750 37.63 21.42 -16.42
N LYS A 751 36.56 21.84 -17.13
CA LYS A 751 35.99 23.20 -17.07
C LYS A 751 35.51 23.55 -15.65
N VAL A 752 34.84 22.61 -14.97
CA VAL A 752 34.39 22.74 -13.58
C VAL A 752 35.58 22.79 -12.61
N ALA A 753 36.58 21.93 -12.77
CA ALA A 753 37.78 21.93 -11.93
C ALA A 753 38.60 23.22 -12.08
N GLN A 754 38.68 23.81 -13.29
CA GLN A 754 39.30 25.11 -13.51
C GLN A 754 38.51 26.24 -12.83
N LEU A 755 37.18 26.23 -12.93
CA LEU A 755 36.32 27.21 -12.27
C LEU A 755 36.45 27.14 -10.74
N LEU A 756 36.44 25.94 -10.15
CA LEU A 756 36.67 25.73 -8.72
C LEU A 756 38.04 26.25 -8.26
N LYS A 757 39.11 26.08 -9.06
CA LYS A 757 40.44 26.65 -8.77
C LYS A 757 40.46 28.18 -8.75
N SER A 758 39.48 28.84 -9.38
CA SER A 758 39.35 30.31 -9.43
C SER A 758 38.36 30.89 -8.41
N ALA A 759 37.61 30.04 -7.70
CA ALA A 759 36.56 30.45 -6.76
C ALA A 759 37.14 31.15 -5.52
N ARG A 760 36.53 32.27 -5.12
CA ARG A 760 36.89 33.04 -3.92
C ARG A 760 36.07 32.63 -2.70
N ALA A 761 34.88 32.10 -2.93
CA ALA A 761 33.92 31.67 -1.93
C ALA A 761 33.21 30.38 -2.39
N PRO A 762 33.94 29.26 -2.58
CA PRO A 762 33.35 28.00 -3.04
C PRO A 762 32.43 27.37 -1.98
N LEU A 763 31.49 26.54 -2.43
CA LEU A 763 30.58 25.75 -1.58
C LEU A 763 30.29 24.38 -2.21
N VAL A 764 30.27 23.31 -1.41
CA VAL A 764 29.66 22.02 -1.79
C VAL A 764 28.25 21.92 -1.18
N VAL A 765 27.24 21.54 -1.96
CA VAL A 765 25.90 21.21 -1.44
C VAL A 765 25.67 19.71 -1.56
N VAL A 766 25.34 19.06 -0.44
CA VAL A 766 25.21 17.60 -0.36
C VAL A 766 23.73 17.19 -0.31
N GLY A 767 23.25 16.63 -1.41
CA GLY A 767 21.88 16.16 -1.58
C GLY A 767 21.65 14.74 -1.07
N LYS A 768 20.39 14.37 -0.87
CA LYS A 768 20.00 12.97 -0.59
C LYS A 768 20.32 12.00 -1.73
N GLY A 769 20.51 12.50 -2.96
CA GLY A 769 21.04 11.69 -4.07
C GLY A 769 22.41 11.10 -3.75
N SER A 770 23.27 11.84 -3.06
CA SER A 770 24.58 11.37 -2.58
C SER A 770 24.46 10.28 -1.52
N ALA A 771 23.51 10.43 -0.59
CA ALA A 771 23.21 9.42 0.43
C ALA A 771 22.64 8.13 -0.21
N TYR A 772 21.78 8.25 -1.22
CA TYR A 772 21.29 7.11 -2.01
C TYR A 772 22.43 6.40 -2.75
N ALA A 773 23.20 7.14 -3.54
CA ALA A 773 24.29 6.65 -4.41
C ALA A 773 25.53 6.08 -3.67
N ARG A 774 25.49 6.05 -2.32
CA ARG A 774 26.58 5.62 -1.43
C ARG A 774 27.86 6.43 -1.65
N ALA A 775 27.73 7.75 -1.74
CA ALA A 775 28.81 8.66 -2.09
C ALA A 775 29.55 9.29 -0.90
N GLU A 776 29.20 8.89 0.34
CA GLU A 776 29.83 9.38 1.58
C GLU A 776 31.36 9.41 1.53
N SER A 777 32.04 8.34 1.14
CA SER A 777 33.51 8.29 1.12
C SER A 777 34.12 9.26 0.09
N SER A 778 33.64 9.22 -1.16
CA SER A 778 34.22 10.05 -2.24
C SER A 778 33.94 11.55 -2.06
N ILE A 779 32.78 11.92 -1.51
CA ILE A 779 32.44 13.32 -1.21
C ILE A 779 33.20 13.82 0.02
N ARG A 780 33.39 12.96 1.03
CA ARG A 780 34.20 13.29 2.22
C ARG A 780 35.66 13.51 1.83
N GLU A 781 36.27 12.60 1.08
CA GLU A 781 37.63 12.79 0.57
C GLU A 781 37.73 14.06 -0.29
N PHE A 782 36.74 14.33 -1.16
CA PHE A 782 36.70 15.58 -1.93
C PHE A 782 36.73 16.83 -1.02
N VAL A 783 35.89 16.89 0.02
CA VAL A 783 35.84 18.04 0.94
C VAL A 783 37.09 18.15 1.81
N GLU A 784 37.58 17.05 2.38
CA GLU A 784 38.80 17.02 3.20
C GLU A 784 40.05 17.41 2.40
N ARG A 785 40.18 16.91 1.16
CA ARG A 785 41.35 17.20 0.31
C ARG A 785 41.30 18.60 -0.28
N THR A 786 40.13 19.10 -0.68
CA THR A 786 40.00 20.45 -1.27
C THR A 786 39.87 21.56 -0.24
N GLY A 787 39.41 21.30 0.99
CA GLY A 787 39.16 22.33 2.00
C GLY A 787 37.95 23.23 1.70
N ILE A 788 37.08 22.85 0.77
CA ILE A 788 35.88 23.62 0.42
C ILE A 788 34.78 23.41 1.48
N PRO A 789 34.14 24.47 2.03
CA PRO A 789 33.03 24.32 2.97
C PRO A 789 31.81 23.63 2.33
N PHE A 790 31.04 22.90 3.14
CA PHE A 790 29.87 22.14 2.66
C PHE A 790 28.58 22.49 3.39
N LEU A 791 27.44 22.24 2.74
CA LEU A 791 26.09 22.41 3.27
C LEU A 791 25.25 21.16 2.96
N PRO A 792 24.85 20.35 3.96
CA PRO A 792 23.94 19.24 3.74
C PRO A 792 22.49 19.72 3.57
N THR A 793 21.76 19.04 2.68
CA THR A 793 20.27 19.09 2.63
C THR A 793 19.67 18.22 3.75
N PRO A 794 18.35 18.30 4.07
CA PRO A 794 17.77 17.61 5.24
C PRO A 794 18.11 16.11 5.35
N MET A 795 17.87 15.33 4.30
CA MET A 795 18.25 13.91 4.21
C MET A 795 19.69 13.69 3.65
N GLY A 796 20.45 14.76 3.44
CA GLY A 796 21.88 14.73 3.08
C GLY A 796 22.82 14.89 4.28
N LYS A 797 22.29 15.18 5.48
CA LYS A 797 23.03 15.18 6.75
C LYS A 797 23.73 13.83 6.99
N GLY A 798 24.92 13.85 7.59
CA GLY A 798 25.71 12.66 7.91
C GLY A 798 26.45 11.98 6.74
N VAL A 799 26.22 12.37 5.48
CA VAL A 799 27.05 11.90 4.33
C VAL A 799 28.52 12.30 4.53
N ILE A 800 28.72 13.57 4.88
CA ILE A 800 29.84 14.01 5.72
C ILE A 800 29.26 14.17 7.14
N PRO A 801 29.97 13.79 8.22
CA PRO A 801 29.48 13.95 9.59
C PRO A 801 29.12 15.41 9.87
N ASP A 802 28.00 15.65 10.55
CA ASP A 802 27.56 17.01 10.85
C ASP A 802 28.54 17.73 11.79
N SER A 803 29.30 16.99 12.60
CA SER A 803 30.42 17.50 13.42
C SER A 803 31.62 18.04 12.65
N HIS A 804 31.73 17.77 11.34
CA HIS A 804 32.92 18.11 10.55
C HIS A 804 33.11 19.65 10.45
N PRO A 805 34.32 20.20 10.71
CA PRO A 805 34.54 21.65 10.89
C PRO A 805 34.28 22.51 9.64
N LEU A 806 34.11 21.89 8.47
CA LEU A 806 33.70 22.58 7.24
C LEU A 806 32.18 22.59 7.00
N ASN A 807 31.36 22.12 7.95
CA ASN A 807 29.90 22.16 7.86
C ASN A 807 29.37 23.59 8.06
N THR A 808 28.58 24.08 7.12
CA THR A 808 28.02 25.44 7.14
C THR A 808 26.53 25.49 7.49
N SER A 809 25.95 24.39 8.01
CA SER A 809 24.53 24.32 8.41
C SER A 809 24.10 25.48 9.31
N SER A 810 24.88 25.76 10.37
CA SER A 810 24.66 26.89 11.29
C SER A 810 24.77 28.27 10.64
N ALA A 811 25.37 28.35 9.44
CA ALA A 811 25.59 29.56 8.67
C ALA A 811 24.82 29.59 7.33
N ARG A 812 23.81 28.71 7.12
CA ARG A 812 23.11 28.51 5.83
C ARG A 812 22.76 29.82 5.10
N SER A 813 22.13 30.77 5.77
CA SER A 813 21.72 32.05 5.14
C SER A 813 22.90 32.94 4.74
N THR A 814 24.05 32.78 5.39
CA THR A 814 25.29 33.51 5.09
C THR A 814 26.05 32.82 3.96
N VAL A 815 26.16 31.49 3.97
CA VAL A 815 26.91 30.76 2.93
C VAL A 815 26.25 30.88 1.55
N LEU A 816 24.93 30.71 1.46
CA LEU A 816 24.20 30.81 0.18
C LEU A 816 24.27 32.21 -0.43
N LYS A 817 24.28 33.25 0.42
CA LYS A 817 24.35 34.66 -0.04
C LYS A 817 25.73 35.08 -0.54
N HIS A 818 26.81 34.50 -0.02
CA HIS A 818 28.19 34.94 -0.32
C HIS A 818 28.99 33.97 -1.19
N ALA A 819 28.52 32.75 -1.43
CA ALA A 819 29.20 31.82 -2.32
C ALA A 819 29.24 32.32 -3.77
N ASP A 820 30.36 32.13 -4.46
CA ASP A 820 30.55 32.52 -5.87
C ASP A 820 30.54 31.34 -6.84
N VAL A 821 30.99 30.16 -6.40
CA VAL A 821 30.91 28.89 -7.15
C VAL A 821 30.37 27.79 -6.24
N VAL A 822 29.34 27.07 -6.70
CA VAL A 822 28.63 26.08 -5.88
C VAL A 822 28.55 24.75 -6.62
N LEU A 823 29.04 23.67 -6.01
CA LEU A 823 28.98 22.31 -6.54
C LEU A 823 27.91 21.50 -5.81
N LEU A 824 26.82 21.17 -6.51
CA LEU A 824 25.69 20.41 -5.98
C LEU A 824 25.83 18.91 -6.33
N PHE A 825 26.17 18.08 -5.34
CA PHE A 825 26.18 16.61 -5.49
C PHE A 825 24.79 16.04 -5.14
N GLY A 826 24.07 15.51 -6.14
CA GLY A 826 22.78 14.83 -5.94
C GLY A 826 21.68 15.70 -5.30
N ALA A 827 21.79 17.02 -5.48
CA ALA A 827 20.93 18.05 -4.88
C ALA A 827 20.25 18.87 -5.98
N ARG A 828 18.92 19.01 -5.86
CA ARG A 828 18.07 19.72 -6.83
C ARG A 828 17.84 21.15 -6.39
N LEU A 829 17.94 22.09 -7.33
CA LEU A 829 17.62 23.50 -7.12
C LEU A 829 16.10 23.71 -7.12
N ASN A 830 15.42 23.22 -6.08
CA ASN A 830 13.99 23.37 -5.87
C ASN A 830 13.70 24.28 -4.67
N TRP A 831 12.46 24.29 -4.16
CA TRP A 831 12.04 25.16 -3.04
C TRP A 831 12.90 25.00 -1.77
N ILE A 832 13.44 23.81 -1.48
CA ILE A 832 14.33 23.56 -0.32
C ILE A 832 15.64 24.36 -0.44
N LEU A 833 16.06 24.62 -1.68
CA LEU A 833 17.20 25.43 -2.05
C LEU A 833 16.79 26.78 -2.68
N HIS A 834 15.55 27.24 -2.50
CA HIS A 834 15.03 28.51 -3.03
C HIS A 834 15.34 28.70 -4.53
N PHE A 835 15.21 27.61 -5.32
CA PHE A 835 15.43 27.54 -6.78
C PHE A 835 16.84 27.94 -7.30
N GLY A 836 17.76 28.30 -6.41
CA GLY A 836 19.05 28.92 -6.74
C GLY A 836 19.00 30.45 -6.88
N GLU A 837 17.92 31.10 -6.47
CA GLU A 837 17.58 32.47 -6.87
C GLU A 837 17.87 33.56 -5.82
N THR A 838 17.96 34.80 -6.30
CA THR A 838 18.03 36.01 -5.46
C THR A 838 16.72 36.26 -4.72
N PRO A 839 16.72 36.86 -3.51
CA PRO A 839 17.87 37.34 -2.73
C PRO A 839 18.46 36.28 -1.79
N ARG A 840 18.06 35.00 -1.91
CA ARG A 840 18.55 33.90 -1.07
C ARG A 840 19.96 33.46 -1.47
N TRP A 841 20.27 33.54 -2.75
CA TRP A 841 21.60 33.35 -3.33
C TRP A 841 22.16 34.68 -3.87
N SER A 842 23.47 34.73 -4.14
CA SER A 842 24.06 35.84 -4.91
C SER A 842 23.58 35.80 -6.37
N GLY A 843 23.21 36.95 -6.93
CA GLY A 843 22.84 37.07 -8.35
C GLY A 843 24.00 36.83 -9.34
N SER A 844 25.23 36.63 -8.84
CA SER A 844 26.42 36.33 -9.65
C SER A 844 26.95 34.89 -9.45
N VAL A 845 26.22 34.03 -8.72
CA VAL A 845 26.71 32.70 -8.36
C VAL A 845 26.75 31.73 -9.55
N LYS A 846 27.79 30.90 -9.62
CA LYS A 846 27.90 29.80 -10.60
C LYS A 846 27.43 28.49 -9.96
N LEU A 847 26.18 28.07 -10.23
CA LEU A 847 25.63 26.81 -9.74
C LEU A 847 25.97 25.66 -10.70
N ILE A 848 26.64 24.63 -10.18
CA ILE A 848 27.16 23.47 -10.91
C ILE A 848 26.46 22.23 -10.37
N GLN A 849 25.64 21.56 -11.19
CA GLN A 849 24.89 20.37 -10.78
C GLN A 849 25.63 19.08 -11.17
N VAL A 850 25.64 18.10 -10.27
CA VAL A 850 26.05 16.71 -10.51
C VAL A 850 24.86 15.81 -10.19
N ASP A 851 24.24 15.25 -11.22
CA ASP A 851 23.06 14.38 -11.12
C ASP A 851 23.12 13.26 -12.18
N ILE A 852 22.41 12.16 -11.96
CA ILE A 852 22.29 11.07 -12.95
C ILE A 852 21.23 11.40 -14.02
N ASN A 853 20.34 12.35 -13.75
CA ASN A 853 19.28 12.79 -14.64
C ASN A 853 19.69 14.00 -15.49
N ALA A 854 19.91 13.79 -16.79
CA ALA A 854 20.20 14.88 -17.73
C ALA A 854 19.13 16.00 -17.73
N GLN A 855 17.86 15.65 -17.53
CA GLN A 855 16.75 16.63 -17.49
C GLN A 855 16.72 17.50 -16.22
N GLU A 856 17.52 17.21 -15.19
CA GLU A 856 17.62 18.06 -13.99
C GLU A 856 18.67 19.18 -14.16
N ILE A 857 19.59 19.02 -15.11
CA ILE A 857 20.69 19.96 -15.35
C ILE A 857 20.15 21.26 -15.96
N GLY A 858 20.31 22.38 -15.25
CA GLY A 858 19.84 23.69 -15.72
C GLY A 858 18.32 23.87 -15.70
N HIS A 859 17.59 23.03 -14.95
CA HIS A 859 16.12 23.10 -14.87
C HIS A 859 15.62 24.39 -14.17
N ASN A 860 16.38 24.90 -13.18
CA ASN A 860 16.23 26.24 -12.59
C ASN A 860 17.57 26.99 -12.74
N ALA A 861 18.03 27.76 -11.75
CA ALA A 861 19.25 28.61 -11.86
C ALA A 861 20.62 27.86 -12.01
N GLY A 862 20.61 26.59 -12.41
CA GLY A 862 21.81 25.80 -12.72
C GLY A 862 22.47 26.22 -14.03
N VAL A 863 23.79 26.31 -14.07
CA VAL A 863 24.52 26.64 -15.31
C VAL A 863 24.66 25.38 -16.16
N ALA A 864 23.78 25.22 -17.16
CA ALA A 864 23.71 24.02 -17.99
C ALA A 864 25.06 23.58 -18.59
N GLU A 865 25.88 24.52 -19.12
CA GLU A 865 27.20 24.20 -19.68
C GLU A 865 28.28 23.76 -18.65
N LEU A 866 27.94 23.71 -17.37
CA LEU A 866 28.79 23.24 -16.28
C LEU A 866 28.22 22.00 -15.59
N GLY A 867 26.97 21.62 -15.90
CA GLY A 867 26.34 20.45 -15.31
C GLY A 867 26.99 19.14 -15.75
N ILE A 868 27.24 18.25 -14.79
CA ILE A 868 27.88 16.96 -15.03
C ILE A 868 26.84 15.86 -14.85
N VAL A 869 26.46 15.21 -15.95
CA VAL A 869 25.61 14.01 -15.91
C VAL A 869 26.47 12.81 -15.55
N GLY A 870 26.18 12.13 -14.43
CA GLY A 870 26.98 10.97 -14.00
C GLY A 870 26.64 10.42 -12.61
N ASP A 871 27.25 9.29 -12.27
CA ASP A 871 27.27 8.75 -10.92
C ASP A 871 28.13 9.63 -10.00
N ILE A 872 27.57 9.93 -8.82
CA ILE A 872 28.14 10.92 -7.90
C ILE A 872 29.51 10.47 -7.34
N ASN A 873 29.76 9.16 -7.15
CA ASN A 873 31.09 8.70 -6.74
C ASN A 873 32.12 8.91 -7.86
N LEU A 874 31.79 8.50 -9.09
CA LEU A 874 32.70 8.63 -10.23
C LEU A 874 33.02 10.09 -10.53
N VAL A 875 32.01 10.98 -10.53
CA VAL A 875 32.22 12.41 -10.78
C VAL A 875 33.03 13.07 -9.65
N ALA A 876 32.80 12.73 -8.38
CA ALA A 876 33.62 13.22 -7.27
C ALA A 876 35.09 12.82 -7.42
N GLN A 877 35.37 11.57 -7.83
CA GLN A 877 36.72 11.07 -8.07
C GLN A 877 37.39 11.72 -9.30
N GLN A 878 36.65 11.92 -10.39
CA GLN A 878 37.12 12.67 -11.57
C GLN A 878 37.48 14.12 -11.24
N LEU A 879 36.65 14.80 -10.45
CA LEU A 879 36.90 16.17 -10.00
C LEU A 879 38.09 16.23 -9.04
N LEU A 880 38.18 15.33 -8.05
CA LEU A 880 39.33 15.24 -7.13
C LEU A 880 40.64 15.00 -7.89
N SER A 881 40.62 14.16 -8.92
CA SER A 881 41.77 13.91 -9.81
C SER A 881 42.16 15.16 -10.60
N SER A 882 41.18 15.91 -11.09
CA SER A 882 41.39 17.20 -11.80
C SER A 882 41.84 18.34 -10.87
N LEU A 883 41.56 18.22 -9.57
CA LEU A 883 41.99 19.09 -8.49
C LEU A 883 43.25 18.57 -7.75
N ALA A 884 43.94 17.55 -8.27
CA ALA A 884 45.08 16.94 -7.59
C ALA A 884 46.15 17.98 -7.16
N GLY A 885 46.51 17.97 -5.87
CA GLY A 885 47.46 18.91 -5.26
C GLY A 885 46.93 20.33 -5.01
N TRP A 886 45.71 20.66 -5.44
CA TRP A 886 45.06 21.93 -5.14
C TRP A 886 44.21 21.85 -3.88
N GLN A 887 44.26 22.92 -3.09
CA GLN A 887 43.34 23.16 -1.99
C GLN A 887 42.83 24.59 -2.08
N TYR A 888 41.57 24.82 -1.70
CA TYR A 888 41.02 26.14 -1.50
C TYR A 888 41.82 26.88 -0.44
N LYS A 889 42.32 28.07 -0.79
CA LYS A 889 43.00 28.99 0.13
C LYS A 889 42.28 30.33 0.08
N PRO A 890 41.63 30.77 1.17
CA PRO A 890 40.95 32.06 1.20
C PRO A 890 41.97 33.18 0.99
N ALA A 891 41.64 34.14 0.12
CA ALA A 891 42.56 35.20 -0.32
C ALA A 891 43.09 36.10 0.83
N SER A 892 42.44 36.10 1.99
CA SER A 892 42.96 36.70 3.22
C SER A 892 42.45 35.92 4.43
N ALA A 893 43.09 34.77 4.73
CA ALA A 893 42.69 33.87 5.82
C ALA A 893 42.60 34.52 7.21
N THR A 894 43.29 35.64 7.41
CA THR A 894 43.40 36.36 8.69
C THR A 894 42.55 37.64 8.75
N SER A 895 41.82 38.00 7.70
CA SER A 895 40.91 39.15 7.73
C SER A 895 39.60 38.82 8.46
N PRO A 896 39.06 39.73 9.30
CA PRO A 896 37.69 39.62 9.82
C PRO A 896 36.63 39.47 8.73
N ASP A 897 36.85 40.07 7.56
CA ASP A 897 35.92 40.07 6.43
C ASP A 897 36.15 38.89 5.45
N SER A 898 37.00 37.92 5.81
CA SER A 898 37.24 36.74 4.97
C SER A 898 35.99 35.84 4.89
N TYR A 899 35.78 35.14 3.78
CA TYR A 899 34.63 34.22 3.63
C TYR A 899 34.55 33.19 4.77
N PRO A 900 35.64 32.47 5.16
CA PRO A 900 35.63 31.64 6.36
C PRO A 900 35.31 32.39 7.66
N SER A 901 35.84 33.61 7.85
CA SER A 901 35.57 34.44 9.04
C SER A 901 34.10 34.82 9.17
N LEU A 902 33.47 35.21 8.06
CA LEU A 902 32.04 35.54 7.97
C LEU A 902 31.15 34.31 8.25
N LEU A 903 31.56 33.13 7.77
CA LEU A 903 30.87 31.87 8.07
C LEU A 903 30.99 31.49 9.54
N ALA A 904 32.19 31.53 10.11
CA ALA A 904 32.44 31.22 11.52
C ALA A 904 31.67 32.17 12.45
N ALA A 905 31.75 33.49 12.22
CA ALA A 905 31.00 34.49 12.99
C ALA A 905 29.47 34.28 12.90
N SER A 906 28.96 33.88 11.73
CA SER A 906 27.55 33.54 11.56
C SER A 906 27.17 32.24 12.28
N ALA A 907 28.00 31.20 12.20
CA ALA A 907 27.78 29.92 12.86
C ALA A 907 27.74 30.09 14.38
N THR A 908 28.81 30.63 14.98
CA THR A 908 28.92 30.87 16.43
C THR A 908 27.78 31.74 16.96
N LYS A 909 27.35 32.78 16.23
CA LYS A 909 26.19 33.59 16.62
C LYS A 909 24.91 32.76 16.71
N ASN A 910 24.64 31.94 15.69
CA ASN A 910 23.41 31.15 15.60
C ASN A 910 23.43 29.96 16.57
N GLU A 911 24.59 29.33 16.76
CA GLU A 911 24.84 28.27 17.74
C GLU A 911 24.66 28.78 19.17
N ASN A 912 25.30 29.88 19.55
CA ASN A 912 25.09 30.50 20.87
C ASN A 912 23.63 30.89 21.11
N THR A 913 22.92 31.36 20.07
CA THR A 913 21.49 31.69 20.16
C THR A 913 20.62 30.44 20.36
N SER A 914 20.93 29.36 19.65
CA SER A 914 20.25 28.06 19.76
C SER A 914 20.51 27.42 21.14
N GLN A 915 21.78 27.37 21.56
CA GLN A 915 22.21 26.84 22.85
C GLN A 915 21.59 27.62 24.02
N LYS A 916 21.49 28.96 23.93
CA LYS A 916 20.82 29.76 24.96
C LYS A 916 19.33 29.42 25.12
N LYS A 917 18.64 29.00 24.05
CA LYS A 917 17.25 28.49 24.14
C LYS A 917 17.20 27.06 24.69
N ALA A 918 18.07 26.18 24.20
CA ALA A 918 18.18 24.79 24.63
C ALA A 918 18.52 24.61 26.13
N LEU A 919 19.30 25.52 26.69
CA LEU A 919 19.73 25.52 28.09
C LEU A 919 18.86 26.38 29.02
N LEU A 920 17.78 27.01 28.53
CA LEU A 920 16.87 27.78 29.37
C LEU A 920 15.93 26.81 30.12
N PRO A 921 15.96 26.71 31.47
CA PRO A 921 15.10 25.79 32.20
C PRO A 921 13.64 26.23 32.17
N THR A 922 12.75 25.27 31.97
CA THR A 922 11.30 25.43 32.05
C THR A 922 10.92 25.85 33.48
N GLN A 923 10.03 26.83 33.61
CA GLN A 923 9.60 27.31 34.92
C GLN A 923 8.48 26.41 35.48
N PRO A 924 8.34 26.25 36.81
CA PRO A 924 7.29 25.43 37.38
C PRO A 924 5.89 25.85 36.89
N LYS A 925 5.14 24.88 36.34
CA LYS A 925 3.81 25.05 35.72
C LYS A 925 3.75 25.79 34.38
N GLU A 926 4.89 26.16 33.77
CA GLU A 926 4.92 26.59 32.36
C GLU A 926 5.20 25.40 31.43
N PHE A 927 4.92 25.58 30.14
CA PHE A 927 5.09 24.56 29.11
C PHE A 927 6.56 24.34 28.72
N LEU A 928 6.90 23.11 28.33
CA LEU A 928 8.18 22.81 27.67
C LEU A 928 8.28 23.58 26.35
N THR A 929 9.41 24.24 26.09
CA THR A 929 9.70 24.78 24.74
C THR A 929 10.27 23.68 23.84
N PHE A 930 10.02 23.75 22.52
CA PHE A 930 10.58 22.79 21.56
C PHE A 930 12.11 22.67 21.66
N GLN A 931 12.82 23.77 21.91
CA GLN A 931 14.28 23.74 22.03
C GLN A 931 14.75 23.11 23.34
N ARG A 932 14.02 23.29 24.45
CA ARG A 932 14.35 22.66 25.73
C ARG A 932 14.03 21.17 25.72
N ALA A 933 12.86 20.78 25.21
CA ALA A 933 12.46 19.38 25.05
C ALA A 933 13.47 18.59 24.20
N TYR A 934 13.82 19.08 23.00
CA TYR A 934 14.82 18.43 22.15
C TYR A 934 16.23 18.44 22.73
N HIS A 935 16.59 19.42 23.57
CA HIS A 935 17.86 19.37 24.27
C HIS A 935 17.92 18.23 25.28
N ILE A 936 16.85 18.03 26.07
CA ILE A 936 16.74 16.93 27.03
C ILE A 936 16.80 15.60 26.27
N ILE A 937 15.88 15.38 25.33
CA ILE A 937 15.80 14.14 24.51
C ILE A 937 17.17 13.82 23.89
N LYS A 938 17.81 14.78 23.20
CA LYS A 938 19.12 14.59 22.59
C LYS A 938 20.20 14.24 23.61
N THR A 939 20.23 14.91 24.76
CA THR A 939 21.29 14.71 25.77
C THR A 939 21.15 13.35 26.44
N THR A 940 19.91 12.93 26.76
CA THR A 940 19.62 11.60 27.28
C THR A 940 19.97 10.51 26.25
N LEU A 941 19.53 10.64 24.99
CA LEU A 941 19.87 9.69 23.91
C LEU A 941 21.39 9.60 23.70
N ASN A 942 22.09 10.73 23.60
CA ASN A 942 23.55 10.75 23.46
C ASN A 942 24.30 10.17 24.68
N SER A 943 23.67 10.14 25.86
CA SER A 943 24.23 9.48 27.06
C SER A 943 24.08 7.95 27.05
N LEU A 944 23.22 7.42 26.18
CA LEU A 944 22.90 6.00 26.05
C LEU A 944 23.52 5.37 24.80
N SER A 945 23.62 6.13 23.70
CA SER A 945 24.44 5.81 22.54
C SER A 945 25.03 7.09 21.92
N PRO A 946 26.36 7.28 22.00
CA PRO A 946 27.04 8.40 21.35
C PRO A 946 26.78 8.44 19.82
N PRO A 947 26.53 9.62 19.22
CA PRO A 947 26.24 9.75 17.78
C PRO A 947 27.27 9.12 16.85
N GLN A 948 28.53 9.04 17.30
CA GLN A 948 29.64 8.43 16.56
C GLN A 948 29.47 6.91 16.34
N GLU A 949 28.69 6.22 17.16
CA GLU A 949 28.35 4.80 16.95
C GLU A 949 27.33 4.61 15.80
N GLY A 950 26.48 5.61 15.59
CA GLY A 950 25.39 5.54 14.60
C GLY A 950 24.32 4.50 14.93
N ASN A 951 24.05 4.20 16.20
CA ASN A 951 23.02 3.22 16.60
C ASN A 951 21.59 3.78 16.61
N ILE A 952 21.37 5.05 16.24
CA ILE A 952 20.05 5.69 16.20
C ILE A 952 19.67 6.08 14.77
N VAL A 953 18.41 5.85 14.39
CA VAL A 953 17.81 6.39 13.15
C VAL A 953 16.66 7.30 13.54
N TYR A 954 16.70 8.54 13.05
CA TYR A 954 15.70 9.56 13.31
C TYR A 954 14.64 9.62 12.20
N VAL A 955 13.38 9.41 12.56
CA VAL A 955 12.21 9.79 11.74
C VAL A 955 11.68 11.12 12.26
N SER A 956 11.23 12.04 11.40
CA SER A 956 10.59 13.28 11.86
C SER A 956 9.76 13.97 10.77
N GLU A 957 8.48 14.20 11.06
CA GLU A 957 7.59 15.07 10.29
C GLU A 957 6.88 16.13 11.18
N GLY A 958 5.82 16.77 10.68
CA GLY A 958 5.26 18.01 11.24
C GLY A 958 5.99 19.27 10.77
N ALA A 959 5.55 20.43 11.26
CA ALA A 959 6.12 21.73 10.89
C ALA A 959 7.25 22.16 11.84
N ASN A 960 6.91 22.77 12.99
CA ASN A 960 7.88 23.21 14.00
C ASN A 960 8.76 22.04 14.48
N THR A 961 8.13 20.88 14.70
CA THR A 961 8.79 19.60 15.00
C THR A 961 9.94 19.31 14.04
N MET A 962 9.65 19.11 12.75
CA MET A 962 10.64 18.74 11.74
C MET A 962 11.73 19.81 11.54
N ASP A 963 11.36 21.10 11.54
CA ASP A 963 12.28 22.20 11.26
C ASP A 963 13.27 22.45 12.42
N ILE A 964 12.79 22.34 13.66
CA ILE A 964 13.61 22.47 14.85
C ILE A 964 14.41 21.16 15.07
N SER A 965 13.82 19.98 14.88
CA SER A 965 14.53 18.68 15.03
C SER A 965 15.73 18.56 14.07
N ARG A 966 15.56 18.96 12.82
CA ARG A 966 16.63 18.99 11.80
C ARG A 966 17.86 19.80 12.22
N SER A 967 17.64 20.82 13.04
CA SER A 967 18.65 21.73 13.57
C SER A 967 19.21 21.27 14.92
N ALA A 968 18.38 20.66 15.77
CA ALA A 968 18.77 20.16 17.09
C ALA A 968 19.61 18.88 17.01
N PHE A 969 19.26 17.94 16.12
CA PHE A 969 19.89 16.61 16.02
C PHE A 969 20.90 16.56 14.85
N PRO A 970 22.22 16.62 15.12
CA PRO A 970 23.27 16.33 14.14
C PRO A 970 23.39 14.82 13.88
N LEU A 971 23.88 14.45 12.69
CA LEU A 971 24.13 13.06 12.29
C LEU A 971 25.59 12.86 11.92
N GLU A 972 26.22 11.81 12.46
CA GLU A 972 27.61 11.46 12.11
C GLU A 972 27.69 10.48 10.92
N HIS A 973 26.57 9.85 10.56
CA HIS A 973 26.49 8.80 9.53
C HIS A 973 25.36 9.06 8.51
N PRO A 974 25.50 8.61 7.25
CA PRO A 974 24.51 8.82 6.20
C PRO A 974 23.23 8.00 6.44
N ARG A 975 22.11 8.50 5.86
CA ARG A 975 20.80 7.82 5.82
C ARG A 975 20.13 7.60 7.19
N GLN A 976 20.67 8.19 8.26
CA GLN A 976 20.12 8.12 9.62
C GLN A 976 19.06 9.17 9.94
N ARG A 977 18.63 9.96 8.95
CA ARG A 977 17.43 10.80 9.04
C ARG A 977 16.51 10.54 7.87
N LEU A 978 15.25 10.28 8.19
CA LEU A 978 14.12 10.19 7.29
C LEU A 978 13.15 11.30 7.68
N ASP A 979 12.70 12.11 6.72
CA ASP A 979 11.72 13.16 6.97
C ASP A 979 10.77 13.34 5.78
N ALA A 980 9.82 14.27 5.91
CA ALA A 980 8.78 14.61 4.94
C ALA A 980 9.29 14.95 3.51
N GLY A 981 10.61 15.06 3.32
CA GLY A 981 11.24 14.94 2.02
C GLY A 981 10.99 16.14 1.10
N THR A 982 10.73 15.87 -0.17
CA THR A 982 10.59 16.93 -1.19
C THR A 982 9.17 17.50 -1.32
N ASN A 983 8.14 16.74 -0.94
CA ASN A 983 6.76 17.22 -0.93
C ASN A 983 6.35 17.87 0.40
N ALA A 984 7.18 17.76 1.45
CA ALA A 984 6.76 17.99 2.84
C ALA A 984 5.52 17.15 3.22
N THR A 985 5.52 15.88 2.79
CA THR A 985 4.45 14.90 3.04
C THR A 985 4.28 14.63 4.54
N MET A 986 3.08 14.85 5.07
CA MET A 986 2.69 14.40 6.41
C MET A 986 2.08 12.98 6.34
N GLY A 987 2.19 12.19 7.40
CA GLY A 987 1.78 10.78 7.46
C GLY A 987 2.83 9.78 6.97
N VAL A 988 4.08 10.21 6.73
CA VAL A 988 5.17 9.27 6.39
C VAL A 988 5.77 8.60 7.63
N GLY A 989 5.57 9.16 8.82
CA GLY A 989 6.28 8.83 10.05
C GLY A 989 6.29 7.34 10.37
N LEU A 990 5.14 6.75 10.71
CA LEU A 990 5.11 5.36 11.20
C LEU A 990 5.45 4.35 10.08
N GLY A 991 5.10 4.63 8.83
CA GLY A 991 5.57 3.85 7.68
C GLY A 991 7.10 3.87 7.54
N TYR A 992 7.72 5.02 7.76
CA TYR A 992 9.17 5.16 7.74
C TYR A 992 9.85 4.48 8.95
N ILE A 993 9.20 4.41 10.12
CA ILE A 993 9.69 3.64 11.27
C ILE A 993 9.76 2.15 10.92
N VAL A 994 8.68 1.57 10.40
CA VAL A 994 8.61 0.16 10.01
C VAL A 994 9.66 -0.16 8.95
N ALA A 995 9.79 0.69 7.93
CA ALA A 995 10.81 0.55 6.90
C ALA A 995 12.25 0.68 7.43
N ALA A 996 12.50 1.55 8.41
CA ALA A 996 13.82 1.72 9.01
C ALA A 996 14.24 0.52 9.86
N HIS A 997 13.33 -0.03 10.66
CA HIS A 997 13.55 -1.30 11.34
C HIS A 997 13.81 -2.43 10.32
N ALA A 998 13.00 -2.52 9.26
CA ALA A 998 13.17 -3.52 8.22
C ALA A 998 14.50 -3.41 7.44
N ALA A 999 15.04 -2.19 7.28
CA ALA A 999 16.28 -1.94 6.55
C ALA A 999 17.56 -2.16 7.37
N TYR A 1000 17.49 -2.10 8.70
CA TYR A 1000 18.67 -2.17 9.58
C TYR A 1000 18.68 -3.31 10.60
N ASN A 1001 17.50 -3.78 11.05
CA ASN A 1001 17.39 -4.71 12.18
C ASN A 1001 16.93 -6.11 11.74
N ILE A 1002 16.33 -6.24 10.55
CA ILE A 1002 15.93 -7.53 9.98
C ILE A 1002 17.10 -8.11 9.16
N PRO A 1003 17.62 -9.31 9.48
CA PRO A 1003 18.75 -9.90 8.76
C PRO A 1003 18.47 -10.09 7.26
N SER A 1004 19.43 -9.69 6.42
CA SER A 1004 19.32 -9.77 4.96
C SER A 1004 19.40 -11.20 4.37
N SER A 1005 19.66 -12.22 5.19
CA SER A 1005 19.57 -13.64 4.83
C SER A 1005 19.27 -14.47 6.09
N PRO A 1006 18.46 -15.53 6.02
CA PRO A 1006 18.39 -16.55 7.08
C PRO A 1006 19.80 -17.11 7.38
N GLY A 1007 20.14 -17.23 8.66
CA GLY A 1007 21.48 -17.70 9.09
C GLY A 1007 22.61 -16.66 8.98
N SER A 1008 22.35 -15.43 8.56
CA SER A 1008 23.35 -14.35 8.55
C SER A 1008 23.63 -13.85 9.98
N THR A 1009 24.67 -14.40 10.63
CA THR A 1009 25.15 -14.02 11.97
C THR A 1009 25.95 -12.70 11.99
N HIS A 1010 25.76 -11.81 11.03
CA HIS A 1010 26.43 -10.52 10.99
C HIS A 1010 26.05 -9.66 12.20
N ILE A 1011 27.00 -9.48 13.11
CA ILE A 1011 26.86 -8.70 14.34
C ILE A 1011 26.84 -7.21 14.01
N HIS A 1012 25.68 -6.72 13.58
CA HIS A 1012 25.33 -5.31 13.63
C HIS A 1012 24.44 -5.08 14.86
N THR A 1013 24.86 -4.16 15.73
CA THR A 1013 24.00 -3.66 16.81
C THR A 1013 22.69 -3.16 16.21
N PRO A 1014 21.52 -3.68 16.65
CA PRO A 1014 20.23 -3.20 16.16
C PRO A 1014 20.11 -1.70 16.37
N LYS A 1015 19.62 -0.99 15.36
CA LYS A 1015 19.45 0.46 15.45
C LYS A 1015 18.13 0.79 16.13
N LYS A 1016 18.19 1.60 17.20
CA LYS A 1016 16.99 2.16 17.81
C LYS A 1016 16.37 3.17 16.84
N ILE A 1017 15.10 2.98 16.52
CA ILE A 1017 14.35 3.93 15.70
C ILE A 1017 13.70 4.95 16.63
N VAL A 1018 14.04 6.22 16.45
CA VAL A 1018 13.51 7.34 17.24
C VAL A 1018 12.70 8.24 16.31
N ALA A 1019 11.43 8.43 16.61
CA ALA A 1019 10.51 9.28 15.85
C ALA A 1019 10.26 10.59 16.61
N LEU A 1020 10.25 11.71 15.88
CA LEU A 1020 10.04 13.06 16.41
C LEU A 1020 8.92 13.70 15.60
N GLU A 1021 7.69 13.50 16.08
CA GLU A 1021 6.45 13.79 15.35
C GLU A 1021 5.70 14.99 15.92
N GLY A 1022 5.03 15.78 15.09
CA GLY A 1022 4.02 16.74 15.56
C GLY A 1022 2.68 16.03 15.76
N ASP A 1023 1.90 16.42 16.77
CA ASP A 1023 0.55 15.92 17.03
C ASP A 1023 -0.32 15.75 15.76
N SER A 1024 -0.39 16.78 14.92
CA SER A 1024 -1.09 16.77 13.63
C SER A 1024 -0.51 15.75 12.64
N ALA A 1025 0.81 15.64 12.55
CA ALA A 1025 1.48 14.78 11.57
C ALA A 1025 1.36 13.29 11.96
N PHE A 1026 1.56 13.00 13.25
CA PHE A 1026 1.33 11.69 13.85
C PHE A 1026 -0.09 11.18 13.54
N GLY A 1027 -1.10 12.05 13.65
CA GLY A 1027 -2.50 11.73 13.34
C GLY A 1027 -2.76 11.13 11.95
N PHE A 1028 -1.94 11.43 10.93
CA PHE A 1028 -2.08 10.85 9.58
C PHE A 1028 -1.65 9.38 9.49
N SER A 1029 -0.85 8.86 10.43
CA SER A 1029 -0.38 7.46 10.41
C SER A 1029 -0.47 6.72 11.75
N ALA A 1030 -1.09 7.32 12.77
CA ALA A 1030 -1.15 6.82 14.14
C ALA A 1030 -1.73 5.40 14.31
N MET A 1031 -2.61 4.93 13.41
CA MET A 1031 -3.13 3.56 13.48
C MET A 1031 -2.06 2.48 13.21
N GLU A 1032 -0.93 2.84 12.61
CA GLU A 1032 0.20 1.94 12.41
C GLU A 1032 1.00 1.69 13.71
N VAL A 1033 0.62 2.29 14.86
CA VAL A 1033 1.09 1.85 16.18
C VAL A 1033 0.75 0.38 16.42
N GLU A 1034 -0.40 -0.07 15.92
CA GLU A 1034 -0.77 -1.50 15.97
C GLU A 1034 0.15 -2.35 15.07
N THR A 1035 0.51 -1.86 13.88
CA THR A 1035 1.52 -2.52 13.02
C THR A 1035 2.89 -2.61 13.70
N LEU A 1036 3.31 -1.57 14.43
CA LEU A 1036 4.55 -1.60 15.22
C LEU A 1036 4.47 -2.64 16.34
N ALA A 1037 3.36 -2.71 17.07
CA ALA A 1037 3.16 -3.69 18.14
C ALA A 1037 3.08 -5.13 17.63
N ARG A 1038 2.25 -5.40 16.61
CA ARG A 1038 2.06 -6.72 16.00
C ARG A 1038 3.34 -7.30 15.41
N HIS A 1039 4.24 -6.46 14.90
CA HIS A 1039 5.56 -6.89 14.40
C HIS A 1039 6.68 -6.76 15.44
N ARG A 1040 6.38 -6.44 16.71
CA ARG A 1040 7.33 -6.22 17.82
C ARG A 1040 8.48 -5.28 17.44
N ILE A 1041 8.14 -4.09 16.98
CA ILE A 1041 9.08 -3.06 16.54
C ILE A 1041 9.27 -2.04 17.70
N PRO A 1042 10.41 -2.06 18.41
CA PRO A 1042 10.64 -1.26 19.63
C PRO A 1042 11.01 0.20 19.32
N ALA A 1043 10.16 0.89 18.57
CA ALA A 1043 10.35 2.28 18.22
C ALA A 1043 10.05 3.21 19.42
N LEU A 1044 10.83 4.28 19.56
CA LEU A 1044 10.61 5.34 20.54
C LEU A 1044 10.03 6.56 19.82
N ILE A 1045 8.75 6.84 20.03
CA ILE A 1045 8.01 7.90 19.34
C ILE A 1045 7.76 9.06 20.30
N PHE A 1046 8.33 10.23 20.01
CA PHE A 1046 7.97 11.48 20.69
C PHE A 1046 6.89 12.19 19.89
N VAL A 1047 5.69 12.30 20.45
CA VAL A 1047 4.63 13.16 19.91
C VAL A 1047 4.74 14.52 20.58
N MET A 1048 5.20 15.52 19.83
CA MET A 1048 5.28 16.90 20.25
C MET A 1048 3.87 17.50 20.17
N ASN A 1049 3.22 17.62 21.33
CA ASN A 1049 1.83 18.00 21.46
C ASN A 1049 1.73 19.48 21.86
N ASN A 1050 1.45 20.32 20.87
CA ASN A 1050 1.14 21.74 21.05
C ASN A 1050 -0.36 22.01 20.82
N SER A 1051 -1.17 20.96 20.69
CA SER A 1051 -2.62 20.96 20.49
C SER A 1051 -3.10 21.76 19.27
N GLY A 1052 -2.33 21.76 18.17
CA GLY A 1052 -2.75 22.45 16.95
C GLY A 1052 -1.74 22.45 15.80
N ILE A 1053 -2.24 22.57 14.57
CA ILE A 1053 -1.43 22.68 13.37
C ILE A 1053 -0.66 24.01 13.39
N TYR A 1054 0.67 23.94 13.45
CA TYR A 1054 1.60 25.06 13.75
C TYR A 1054 1.49 25.60 15.18
N HIS A 1055 0.27 25.98 15.60
CA HIS A 1055 0.00 26.61 16.89
C HIS A 1055 -1.33 26.11 17.46
N GLY A 1056 -1.37 25.87 18.77
CA GLY A 1056 -2.61 25.70 19.52
C GLY A 1056 -3.31 27.04 19.78
N ASP A 1057 -4.50 26.97 20.36
CA ASP A 1057 -5.38 28.13 20.57
C ASP A 1057 -5.30 28.73 21.98
N THR A 1058 -5.06 27.90 22.99
CA THR A 1058 -5.23 28.24 24.41
C THR A 1058 -4.07 27.74 25.28
N LYS A 1059 -3.94 28.27 26.50
CA LYS A 1059 -2.99 27.77 27.51
C LYS A 1059 -3.63 26.80 28.50
N THR A 1060 -4.96 26.66 28.47
CA THR A 1060 -5.73 25.83 29.40
C THR A 1060 -6.86 25.07 28.71
N GLU A 1061 -7.27 23.98 29.35
CA GLU A 1061 -8.37 23.12 28.91
C GLU A 1061 -9.73 23.85 28.99
N ASP A 1062 -9.95 24.71 29.99
CA ASP A 1062 -11.21 25.46 30.16
C ASP A 1062 -11.38 26.53 29.08
N GLU A 1063 -10.32 27.26 28.73
CA GLU A 1063 -10.32 28.15 27.56
C GLU A 1063 -10.66 27.35 26.28
N TRP A 1064 -10.10 26.14 26.12
CA TRP A 1064 -10.32 25.31 24.94
C TRP A 1064 -11.75 24.79 24.86
N LYS A 1065 -12.30 24.29 25.98
CA LYS A 1065 -13.70 23.88 26.12
C LYS A 1065 -14.66 25.03 25.84
N ASN A 1066 -14.31 26.27 26.21
CA ASN A 1066 -15.10 27.43 25.84
C ASN A 1066 -15.09 27.64 24.32
N LEU A 1067 -13.94 27.59 23.64
CA LEU A 1067 -13.89 27.65 22.17
C LEU A 1067 -14.66 26.50 21.50
N GLN A 1068 -14.59 25.28 22.04
CA GLN A 1068 -15.37 24.12 21.58
C GLN A 1068 -16.87 24.37 21.72
N ASN A 1069 -17.31 24.89 22.87
CA ASN A 1069 -18.72 25.23 23.12
C ASN A 1069 -19.21 26.36 22.22
N GLU A 1070 -18.38 27.37 21.90
CA GLU A 1070 -18.71 28.39 20.89
C GLU A 1070 -18.85 27.78 19.48
N THR A 1071 -17.98 26.83 19.09
CA THR A 1071 -18.07 26.11 17.80
C THR A 1071 -19.31 25.25 17.68
N VAL A 1072 -19.65 24.49 18.73
CA VAL A 1072 -20.76 23.50 18.69
C VAL A 1072 -22.13 24.18 18.84
N ASN A 1073 -22.25 25.18 19.71
CA ASN A 1073 -23.56 25.70 20.14
C ASN A 1073 -23.96 27.04 19.51
N LYS A 1074 -23.13 27.65 18.63
CA LYS A 1074 -23.44 28.96 18.02
C LYS A 1074 -23.18 28.98 16.52
N ALA A 1075 -24.18 29.40 15.76
CA ALA A 1075 -24.16 29.52 14.30
C ALA A 1075 -23.19 30.57 13.72
N ASN A 1076 -22.34 31.22 14.52
CA ASN A 1076 -21.42 32.27 14.09
C ASN A 1076 -20.01 32.00 14.63
N ALA A 1077 -19.34 31.02 14.03
CA ALA A 1077 -18.10 30.38 14.51
C ALA A 1077 -16.85 31.28 14.61
N LYS A 1078 -16.97 32.61 14.46
CA LYS A 1078 -15.86 33.58 14.54
C LYS A 1078 -15.13 33.59 15.90
N ASN A 1079 -15.77 33.07 16.95
CA ASN A 1079 -15.23 32.98 18.31
C ASN A 1079 -14.91 31.54 18.76
N GLY A 1080 -15.01 30.55 17.86
CA GLY A 1080 -14.81 29.15 18.18
C GLY A 1080 -13.38 28.64 17.93
N LEU A 1081 -13.23 27.31 17.95
CA LEU A 1081 -12.05 26.60 17.45
C LEU A 1081 -11.76 26.98 15.99
N ARG A 1082 -10.47 27.06 15.65
CA ARG A 1082 -9.97 27.38 14.31
C ARG A 1082 -9.77 26.10 13.50
N SER A 1083 -9.61 26.22 12.18
CA SER A 1083 -9.27 25.08 11.30
C SER A 1083 -7.87 24.48 11.56
N THR A 1084 -7.09 25.07 12.47
CA THR A 1084 -5.81 24.53 12.97
C THR A 1084 -5.92 23.89 14.35
N SER A 1085 -7.06 23.98 15.03
CA SER A 1085 -7.25 23.43 16.37
C SER A 1085 -7.19 21.90 16.37
N LEU A 1086 -6.50 21.32 17.35
CA LEU A 1086 -6.67 19.92 17.74
C LEU A 1086 -7.28 19.84 19.14
N LEU A 1087 -7.70 18.64 19.56
CA LEU A 1087 -8.18 18.40 20.92
C LEU A 1087 -7.06 18.67 21.95
N TYR A 1088 -7.37 19.51 22.94
CA TYR A 1088 -6.46 19.95 23.97
C TYR A 1088 -5.73 18.78 24.66
N GLU A 1089 -4.40 18.80 24.61
CA GLU A 1089 -3.49 17.80 25.19
C GLU A 1089 -3.91 16.33 24.92
N THR A 1090 -4.33 16.05 23.67
CA THR A 1090 -4.78 14.71 23.23
C THR A 1090 -3.85 13.61 23.74
N ARG A 1091 -4.43 12.57 24.35
CA ARG A 1091 -3.73 11.53 25.12
C ARG A 1091 -3.16 10.41 24.23
N TYR A 1092 -2.31 10.78 23.28
CA TYR A 1092 -1.73 9.90 22.27
C TYR A 1092 -0.97 8.69 22.82
N GLU A 1093 -0.45 8.76 24.04
CA GLU A 1093 0.26 7.66 24.69
C GLU A 1093 -0.63 6.44 24.98
N TYR A 1094 -1.96 6.63 25.10
CA TYR A 1094 -2.89 5.50 25.23
C TYR A 1094 -2.97 4.65 23.96
N LEU A 1095 -2.56 5.16 22.78
CA LEU A 1095 -2.49 4.34 21.56
C LEU A 1095 -1.40 3.26 21.65
N ALA A 1096 -0.30 3.53 22.35
CA ALA A 1096 0.69 2.49 22.66
C ALA A 1096 0.09 1.47 23.62
N ALA A 1097 -0.48 1.91 24.74
CA ALA A 1097 -1.07 1.03 25.75
C ALA A 1097 -2.20 0.14 25.20
N MET A 1098 -3.06 0.68 24.33
CA MET A 1098 -4.12 -0.05 23.62
C MET A 1098 -3.58 -1.22 22.77
N CYS A 1099 -2.35 -1.11 22.27
CA CYS A 1099 -1.68 -2.13 21.47
C CYS A 1099 -0.65 -2.95 22.29
N GLY A 1100 -0.67 -2.88 23.62
CA GLY A 1100 0.28 -3.58 24.51
C GLY A 1100 1.68 -2.95 24.58
N GLY A 1101 1.85 -1.74 24.04
CA GLY A 1101 3.07 -0.93 24.10
C GLY A 1101 3.15 -0.02 25.33
N SER A 1102 4.27 0.68 25.46
CA SER A 1102 4.59 1.55 26.61
C SER A 1102 4.17 3.00 26.34
N GLY A 1103 3.40 3.61 27.24
CA GLY A 1103 2.85 4.95 27.09
C GLY A 1103 3.28 5.92 28.20
N TYR A 1104 3.82 7.08 27.82
CA TYR A 1104 4.25 8.15 28.73
C TYR A 1104 3.56 9.47 28.39
N PHE A 1105 2.93 10.08 29.39
CA PHE A 1105 2.46 11.47 29.34
C PHE A 1105 3.47 12.36 30.07
N VAL A 1106 3.92 13.44 29.44
CA VAL A 1106 5.07 14.24 29.90
C VAL A 1106 4.77 15.74 29.87
N ARG A 1107 4.95 16.40 31.01
CA ARG A 1107 4.92 17.86 31.19
C ARG A 1107 6.22 18.44 31.73
N THR A 1108 7.01 17.69 32.52
CA THR A 1108 8.25 18.22 33.15
C THR A 1108 9.54 17.76 32.45
N GLU A 1109 10.66 18.37 32.82
CA GLU A 1109 11.97 18.03 32.26
C GLU A 1109 12.48 16.67 32.75
N GLU A 1110 12.18 16.34 34.00
CA GLU A 1110 12.53 15.08 34.67
C GLU A 1110 11.69 13.92 34.13
N GLU A 1111 10.40 14.15 33.90
CA GLU A 1111 9.52 13.21 33.19
C GLU A 1111 10.04 12.92 31.78
N LEU A 1112 10.50 13.95 31.06
CA LEU A 1112 11.01 13.81 29.70
C LEU A 1112 12.35 13.05 29.64
N GLU A 1113 13.30 13.34 30.53
CA GLU A 1113 14.54 12.54 30.61
C GLU A 1113 14.20 11.08 30.94
N ARG A 1114 13.34 10.85 31.94
CA ARG A 1114 13.00 9.49 32.40
C ARG A 1114 12.32 8.69 31.29
N ALA A 1115 11.28 9.25 30.66
CA ALA A 1115 10.58 8.60 29.54
C ALA A 1115 11.50 8.36 28.33
N THR A 1116 12.43 9.29 28.04
CA THR A 1116 13.46 9.09 27.01
C THR A 1116 14.39 7.94 27.35
N ARG A 1117 14.79 7.81 28.63
CA ARG A 1117 15.73 6.78 29.08
C ARG A 1117 15.10 5.39 29.10
N GLU A 1118 13.91 5.27 29.70
CA GLU A 1118 13.15 4.01 29.75
C GLU A 1118 12.75 3.56 28.33
N GLY A 1119 12.14 4.45 27.54
CA GLY A 1119 11.72 4.17 26.17
C GLY A 1119 12.88 3.94 25.17
N PHE A 1120 14.10 4.36 25.49
CA PHE A 1120 15.29 3.98 24.71
C PHE A 1120 15.69 2.53 24.98
N LEU A 1121 15.68 2.12 26.25
CA LEU A 1121 16.11 0.80 26.72
C LEU A 1121 15.09 -0.32 26.46
N GLU A 1122 13.80 0.01 26.32
CA GLU A 1122 12.77 -0.90 25.81
C GLU A 1122 13.17 -1.50 24.45
N ASP A 1123 13.20 -2.83 24.33
CA ASP A 1123 13.67 -3.56 23.15
C ASP A 1123 12.64 -4.54 22.54
N GLU A 1124 11.49 -4.74 23.17
CA GLU A 1124 10.38 -5.54 22.60
C GLU A 1124 9.21 -4.68 22.07
N ARG A 1125 8.84 -3.61 22.78
CA ARG A 1125 7.57 -2.89 22.56
C ARG A 1125 7.72 -1.48 21.99
N VAL A 1126 6.74 -1.09 21.18
CA VAL A 1126 6.59 0.31 20.75
C VAL A 1126 6.35 1.21 21.97
N THR A 1127 7.05 2.35 22.04
CA THR A 1127 6.91 3.35 23.10
C THR A 1127 6.45 4.67 22.53
N ILE A 1128 5.39 5.27 23.10
CA ILE A 1128 4.98 6.65 22.82
C ILE A 1128 5.24 7.52 24.05
N VAL A 1129 5.94 8.64 23.82
CA VAL A 1129 6.11 9.74 24.76
C VAL A 1129 5.35 10.95 24.22
N ASN A 1130 4.21 11.24 24.83
CA ASN A 1130 3.38 12.41 24.52
C ASN A 1130 3.92 13.62 25.31
N VAL A 1131 4.63 14.50 24.61
CA VAL A 1131 5.36 15.63 25.21
C VAL A 1131 4.54 16.90 25.05
N ILE A 1132 3.97 17.39 26.15
CA ILE A 1132 3.19 18.63 26.15
C ILE A 1132 4.14 19.83 26.04
N VAL A 1133 4.05 20.55 24.93
CA VAL A 1133 4.90 21.70 24.60
C VAL A 1133 4.09 22.98 24.38
N GLU A 1134 4.78 24.12 24.35
CA GLU A 1134 4.14 25.44 24.24
C GLU A 1134 3.21 25.54 23.01
N PRO A 1135 1.96 26.04 23.16
CA PRO A 1135 1.01 26.14 22.04
C PRO A 1135 1.39 27.20 21.00
N GLY A 1136 2.40 28.05 21.26
CA GLY A 1136 2.88 29.04 20.29
C GLY A 1136 1.93 30.20 19.97
N ILE A 1137 0.92 30.43 20.81
CA ILE A 1137 -0.12 31.47 20.63
C ILE A 1137 0.49 32.84 20.31
N GLY A 1138 -0.08 33.52 19.33
CA GLY A 1138 0.35 34.87 18.90
C GLY A 1138 1.62 34.90 18.05
N GLN A 1139 2.28 33.76 17.81
CA GLN A 1139 3.34 33.67 16.81
C GLN A 1139 2.75 33.72 15.39
N SER A 1140 3.47 34.34 14.47
CA SER A 1140 3.07 34.40 13.06
C SER A 1140 3.51 33.13 12.33
N ILE A 1141 2.58 32.42 11.70
CA ILE A 1141 2.89 31.34 10.75
C ILE A 1141 3.81 31.90 9.65
N GLN A 1142 5.04 31.38 9.55
CA GLN A 1142 6.03 31.79 8.56
C GLN A 1142 6.77 30.57 8.02
N PHE A 1143 6.50 30.17 6.78
CA PHE A 1143 7.33 29.18 6.09
C PHE A 1143 8.68 29.79 5.71
N GLY A 1144 9.78 29.11 6.03
CA GLY A 1144 11.15 29.62 5.79
C GLY A 1144 11.49 29.92 4.32
N TRP A 1145 10.70 29.45 3.36
CA TRP A 1145 10.82 29.76 1.93
C TRP A 1145 9.97 30.95 1.48
N GLN A 1146 8.84 31.26 2.14
CA GLN A 1146 7.91 32.33 1.77
C GLN A 1146 8.34 33.74 2.23
N ALA A 1147 9.59 33.92 2.64
CA ALA A 1147 10.09 35.17 3.23
C ALA A 1147 10.37 36.29 2.21
N ALA A 1148 9.48 36.48 1.24
CA ALA A 1148 9.36 37.70 0.45
C ALA A 1148 8.59 38.77 1.25
N LYS A 1149 9.18 39.23 2.37
CA LYS A 1149 8.73 40.49 2.98
C LYS A 1149 9.46 41.64 2.30
N ASP A 1150 8.84 42.16 1.26
CA ASP A 1150 9.06 43.54 0.87
C ASP A 1150 8.84 44.42 2.10
N LYS A 1151 9.91 45.07 2.53
CA LYS A 1151 9.81 46.24 3.40
C LYS A 1151 9.61 47.47 2.51
N THR A 1152 8.48 47.47 1.80
CA THR A 1152 7.86 48.70 1.32
C THR A 1152 7.54 49.56 2.54
N THR A 1153 8.52 50.37 2.92
CA THR A 1153 8.34 51.45 3.89
C THR A 1153 7.25 52.35 3.31
N GLU A 1154 6.24 52.70 4.11
CA GLU A 1154 5.15 53.59 3.67
C GLU A 1154 5.72 54.97 3.30
N ALA A 1155 6.01 55.14 2.02
CA ALA A 1155 6.21 56.45 1.42
C ALA A 1155 4.84 57.11 1.36
N LYS A 1156 4.54 57.98 2.34
CA LYS A 1156 3.28 58.73 2.39
C LYS A 1156 3.12 59.58 1.12
N LEU A 1157 2.14 59.23 0.30
CA LEU A 1157 1.21 60.14 -0.39
C LEU A 1157 0.00 59.36 -0.92
#